data_AF-A0A8F1ACX4-F1
#
_entry.id   AF-A0A8F1ACX4-F1
#
_cell.length_a   1.000
_cell.length_b   1.000
_cell.length_c   1.000
_cell.angle_alpha   90.00
_cell.angle_beta   90.00
_cell.angle_gamma   90.00
#
_symmetry.space_group_name_H-M   'P 1'
#
loop_
_entity.id
_entity.type
_entity.pdbx_description
1 polymer ?
#
loop_
_entity_poly.entity_id
_entity_poly.type
_entity_poly.pdbx_seq_one_letter_code
_entity_poly.pdbx_strand_id
1 'polypeptide(L)'
;MEEKEKFKSLFYLIFMDMDVEFLQNIMYGRLLNIISNFHTINKNTNQVHVTTNFGKEMIKKYLYNCYRNQYKKDNNLTFLSWKQNNGEIINFIKESQLDFQLGNVLINLMFQLCLVDVFVKKNFYNEKVSILIPGSKIENLIPNSESSRPILILPKNLPMIVKPKLYQWDISEYKQVGGYLLNGEEYINEIILDNWELSSSPSFLPKNDICDMINNMNSVAFKINETVLDFIVTNNHKYNFFSEQNYIHPLSLETKLTFAQEKELESFYSRRYLEQNILGLATLFKEVPSFYLPVRLDYRGRLYCMVDYLNYQGIELAKCLLEFSIGEKIYLTHEHAIKYLKIFGANCFGNKIEKKSFKDRIAWIDENLQDIINFENGVLLNKAENKLIFLSFCFEFKKYIQAINNKDTFFISHLPIQLDASCNGFQHLTLLIDDLALSKELNLSESYCTDVPKDFYSFVGLKIKDYFYSQLENNKGLSTEDKLSYQKLANLNLHRTLIKKAVMTIPYNASVQSIVNYIKEGFEKKINPENELSSSLRSGVLSEENKAEAEAEAEKMIPKNNYYIYILKKDPSIVFLESDFQNLRKALNIVLFVNYPKLTLLLDYLKKIAIISNSLSIPIPWILASGLVVKQQFYAKKNLKVKPFYYTNNLLNLSVTIKNKFNEQKQKIALMPNLVHSLDAASLCVVMTKYFKEIDNKNLYSIHDCFAVPCNKVNLITELLKVAYCIIYTKKKYLIEFNNNFIDSIKIHYGENNVYINKEKEKLIVITESPQGSLYEERVKISFKFPSIDSIIDSKISNIDVSKSCYLAH
;
A
#
# COMPACT_ATOMS: atom_id res chain seq x y z
N MET A 1 29.61 25.61 15.90
CA MET A 1 30.62 25.48 14.83
C MET A 1 30.99 24.03 14.58
N GLU A 2 31.10 23.19 15.61
CA GLU A 2 31.50 21.76 15.50
C GLU A 2 30.64 20.89 14.56
N GLU A 3 29.30 21.00 14.58
CA GLU A 3 28.45 20.14 13.72
C GLU A 3 28.65 20.39 12.22
N LYS A 4 28.83 21.66 11.81
CA LYS A 4 29.06 22.00 10.40
C LYS A 4 30.41 21.49 9.89
N GLU A 5 31.44 21.54 10.74
CA GLU A 5 32.76 21.01 10.39
C GLU A 5 32.79 19.48 10.37
N LYS A 6 32.12 18.83 11.33
CA LYS A 6 31.89 17.37 11.31
C LYS A 6 31.17 16.93 10.04
N PHE A 7 30.10 17.64 9.69
CA PHE A 7 29.32 17.38 8.47
C PHE A 7 30.18 17.52 7.21
N LYS A 8 30.94 18.61 7.10
CA LYS A 8 31.81 18.86 5.94
C LYS A 8 32.91 17.79 5.83
N SER A 9 33.54 17.43 6.93
CA SER A 9 34.58 16.39 6.97
C SER A 9 34.02 15.04 6.54
N LEU A 10 32.85 14.65 7.04
CA LEU A 10 32.17 13.41 6.68
C LEU A 10 31.80 13.35 5.19
N PHE A 11 31.31 14.46 4.64
CA PHE A 11 31.03 14.56 3.20
C PHE A 11 32.28 14.23 2.35
N TYR A 12 33.43 14.83 2.68
CA TYR A 12 34.68 14.56 1.96
C TYR A 12 35.15 13.12 2.12
N LEU A 13 35.06 12.57 3.34
CA LEU A 13 35.44 11.17 3.61
C LEU A 13 34.62 10.20 2.76
N ILE A 14 33.30 10.37 2.72
CA ILE A 14 32.41 9.52 1.93
C ILE A 14 32.75 9.64 0.45
N PHE A 15 32.90 10.87 -0.07
CA PHE A 15 33.15 11.07 -1.49
C PHE A 15 34.50 10.49 -1.94
N MET A 16 35.56 10.65 -1.12
CA MET A 16 36.91 10.16 -1.44
C MET A 16 37.04 8.63 -1.34
N ASP A 17 36.16 7.97 -0.61
CA ASP A 17 36.12 6.50 -0.48
C ASP A 17 35.38 5.82 -1.66
N MET A 18 34.71 6.59 -2.53
CA MET A 18 34.00 6.04 -3.68
C MET A 18 34.94 5.80 -4.86
N ASP A 19 34.94 4.59 -5.40
CA ASP A 19 35.62 4.28 -6.65
C ASP A 19 34.86 4.86 -7.87
N VAL A 20 35.60 5.18 -8.93
CA VAL A 20 35.06 5.84 -10.14
C VAL A 20 34.06 4.93 -10.87
N GLU A 21 34.33 3.63 -10.91
CA GLU A 21 33.49 2.64 -11.58
C GLU A 21 32.09 2.58 -10.94
N PHE A 22 32.02 2.56 -9.62
CA PHE A 22 30.78 2.62 -8.86
C PHE A 22 29.98 3.89 -9.18
N LEU A 23 30.63 5.06 -9.17
CA LEU A 23 29.98 6.33 -9.50
C LEU A 23 29.44 6.37 -10.93
N GLN A 24 30.19 5.83 -11.89
CA GLN A 24 29.75 5.69 -13.28
C GLN A 24 28.53 4.76 -13.38
N ASN A 25 28.60 3.59 -12.76
CA ASN A 25 27.53 2.59 -12.80
C ASN A 25 26.21 3.12 -12.23
N ILE A 26 26.25 3.79 -11.08
CA ILE A 26 25.03 4.39 -10.51
C ILE A 26 24.50 5.52 -11.38
N MET A 27 25.36 6.34 -12.00
CA MET A 27 24.96 7.42 -12.91
C MET A 27 24.29 6.87 -14.17
N TYR A 28 24.89 5.89 -14.83
CA TYR A 28 24.31 5.25 -16.02
C TYR A 28 22.97 4.58 -15.72
N GLY A 29 22.89 3.83 -14.61
CA GLY A 29 21.63 3.19 -14.21
C GLY A 29 20.51 4.21 -13.96
N ARG A 30 20.80 5.35 -13.33
CA ARG A 30 19.79 6.41 -13.13
C ARG A 30 19.48 7.18 -14.41
N LEU A 31 20.47 7.38 -15.30
CA LEU A 31 20.25 7.99 -16.61
C LEU A 31 19.26 7.17 -17.44
N LEU A 32 19.43 5.85 -17.51
CA LEU A 32 18.48 4.96 -18.19
C LEU A 32 17.06 5.08 -17.61
N ASN A 33 16.95 5.14 -16.28
CA ASN A 33 15.65 5.37 -15.64
C ASN A 33 15.04 6.73 -16.04
N ILE A 34 15.84 7.80 -16.13
CA ILE A 34 15.37 9.12 -16.57
C ILE A 34 14.90 9.05 -18.02
N ILE A 35 15.73 8.49 -18.92
CA ILE A 35 15.45 8.33 -20.36
C ILE A 35 14.11 7.65 -20.61
N SER A 36 13.77 6.66 -19.82
CA SER A 36 12.54 5.92 -20.04
C SER A 36 11.32 6.50 -19.33
N ASN A 37 11.51 7.40 -18.35
CA ASN A 37 10.42 7.98 -17.55
C ASN A 37 10.17 9.48 -17.81
N PHE A 38 10.95 10.14 -18.66
CA PHE A 38 10.98 11.62 -18.78
C PHE A 38 9.65 12.31 -19.08
N HIS A 39 8.66 11.60 -19.64
CA HIS A 39 7.31 12.13 -19.86
C HIS A 39 6.43 12.13 -18.59
N THR A 40 6.89 11.54 -17.49
CA THR A 40 6.11 11.32 -16.27
C THR A 40 6.77 11.95 -15.05
N ILE A 41 5.97 12.54 -14.16
CA ILE A 41 6.44 12.99 -12.84
C ILE A 41 6.41 11.79 -11.89
N ASN A 42 7.55 11.15 -11.66
CA ASN A 42 7.63 10.04 -10.73
C ASN A 42 8.94 10.06 -9.94
N LYS A 43 9.18 9.03 -9.11
CA LYS A 43 10.39 8.94 -8.27
C LYS A 43 11.69 8.88 -9.09
N ASN A 44 11.63 8.38 -10.32
CA ASN A 44 12.80 8.22 -11.21
C ASN A 44 13.15 9.52 -11.95
N THR A 45 12.23 10.47 -12.07
CA THR A 45 12.47 11.76 -12.72
C THR A 45 12.49 12.92 -11.73
N ASN A 46 11.79 12.83 -10.60
CA ASN A 46 11.78 13.88 -9.58
C ASN A 46 13.21 14.17 -9.08
N GLN A 47 13.69 15.39 -9.32
CA GLN A 47 15.07 15.77 -9.07
C GLN A 47 15.47 15.53 -7.63
N VAL A 48 14.64 15.95 -6.65
CA VAL A 48 14.94 15.78 -5.22
C VAL A 48 15.05 14.30 -4.87
N HIS A 49 14.15 13.46 -5.41
CA HIS A 49 14.15 12.03 -5.12
C HIS A 49 15.37 11.32 -5.72
N VAL A 50 15.68 11.58 -7.00
CA VAL A 50 16.85 10.99 -7.69
C VAL A 50 18.14 11.42 -6.98
N THR A 51 18.27 12.70 -6.67
CA THR A 51 19.42 13.26 -5.96
C THR A 51 19.61 12.59 -4.60
N THR A 52 18.55 12.51 -3.79
CA THR A 52 18.62 11.87 -2.46
C THR A 52 18.98 10.38 -2.59
N ASN A 53 18.48 9.69 -3.62
CA ASN A 53 18.76 8.27 -3.84
C ASN A 53 20.24 8.03 -4.18
N PHE A 54 20.87 8.89 -4.98
CA PHE A 54 22.31 8.82 -5.22
C PHE A 54 23.12 8.89 -3.92
N GLY A 55 22.85 9.86 -3.04
CA GLY A 55 23.57 9.96 -1.78
C GLY A 55 23.37 8.76 -0.87
N LYS A 56 22.15 8.19 -0.83
CA LYS A 56 21.87 6.96 -0.08
C LYS A 56 22.70 5.76 -0.55
N GLU A 57 22.89 5.60 -1.87
CA GLU A 57 23.74 4.53 -2.41
C GLU A 57 25.21 4.77 -2.06
N MET A 58 25.71 6.00 -2.15
CA MET A 58 27.08 6.34 -1.77
C MET A 58 27.34 6.10 -0.27
N ILE A 59 26.43 6.55 0.59
CA ILE A 59 26.48 6.28 2.03
C ILE A 59 26.47 4.77 2.30
N LYS A 60 25.61 4.03 1.61
CA LYS A 60 25.54 2.58 1.77
C LYS A 60 26.85 1.90 1.38
N LYS A 61 27.46 2.30 0.26
CA LYS A 61 28.77 1.80 -0.17
C LYS A 61 29.87 2.16 0.84
N TYR A 62 29.90 3.39 1.34
CA TYR A 62 30.85 3.85 2.35
C TYR A 62 30.76 3.04 3.65
N LEU A 63 29.55 2.83 4.16
CA LEU A 63 29.33 2.00 5.35
C LEU A 63 29.80 0.55 5.11
N TYR A 64 29.58 0.01 3.92
CA TYR A 64 30.07 -1.31 3.55
C TYR A 64 31.61 -1.37 3.52
N ASN A 65 32.27 -0.36 2.94
CA ASN A 65 33.74 -0.28 2.91
C ASN A 65 34.33 -0.18 4.32
N CYS A 66 33.71 0.62 5.20
CA CYS A 66 34.11 0.73 6.60
C CYS A 66 34.01 -0.61 7.34
N TYR A 67 32.89 -1.31 7.17
CA TYR A 67 32.72 -2.68 7.66
C TYR A 67 33.80 -3.61 7.13
N ARG A 68 34.02 -3.65 5.80
CA ARG A 68 34.99 -4.53 5.16
C ARG A 68 36.41 -4.31 5.65
N ASN A 69 36.79 -3.07 5.93
CA ASN A 69 38.09 -2.74 6.49
C ASN A 69 38.29 -3.27 7.91
N GLN A 70 37.23 -3.37 8.72
CA GLN A 70 37.29 -3.98 10.05
C GLN A 70 37.17 -5.52 9.97
N TYR A 71 36.32 -6.04 9.08
CA TYR A 71 36.19 -7.47 8.80
C TYR A 71 37.53 -8.11 8.40
N LYS A 72 38.35 -7.43 7.59
CA LYS A 72 39.70 -7.89 7.24
C LYS A 72 40.63 -8.09 8.46
N LYS A 73 40.32 -7.44 9.59
CA LYS A 73 41.10 -7.53 10.85
C LYS A 73 40.49 -8.54 11.82
N ASP A 74 39.18 -8.77 11.74
CA ASP A 74 38.43 -9.73 12.53
C ASP A 74 37.42 -10.47 11.65
N ASN A 75 37.78 -11.69 11.23
CA ASN A 75 36.97 -12.51 10.34
C ASN A 75 35.64 -12.99 10.97
N ASN A 76 35.44 -12.81 12.28
CA ASN A 76 34.20 -13.15 12.98
C ASN A 76 33.22 -11.97 13.07
N LEU A 77 33.64 -10.75 12.69
CA LEU A 77 32.81 -9.57 12.75
C LEU A 77 31.68 -9.63 11.71
N THR A 78 30.42 -9.65 12.14
CA THR A 78 29.28 -9.54 11.21
C THR A 78 28.99 -8.08 10.88
N PHE A 79 28.37 -7.80 9.73
CA PHE A 79 27.95 -6.43 9.40
C PHE A 79 27.00 -5.83 10.47
N LEU A 80 26.19 -6.67 11.10
CA LEU A 80 25.25 -6.26 12.14
C LEU A 80 25.98 -5.84 13.42
N SER A 81 26.95 -6.64 13.88
CA SER A 81 27.75 -6.35 15.07
C SER A 81 28.56 -5.07 14.89
N TRP A 82 29.15 -4.91 13.71
CA TRP A 82 29.81 -3.69 13.30
C TRP A 82 28.87 -2.49 13.34
N LYS A 83 27.66 -2.62 12.79
CA LYS A 83 26.66 -1.54 12.75
C LYS A 83 26.19 -1.12 14.14
N GLN A 84 26.02 -2.05 15.07
CA GLN A 84 25.64 -1.72 16.45
C GLN A 84 26.73 -0.93 17.16
N ASN A 85 27.97 -1.39 17.06
CA ASN A 85 29.15 -0.72 17.64
C ASN A 85 29.38 0.68 17.05
N ASN A 86 28.88 0.94 15.84
CA ASN A 86 29.00 2.23 15.15
C ASN A 86 27.65 2.96 15.02
N GLY A 87 26.66 2.62 15.85
CA GLY A 87 25.28 3.10 15.73
C GLY A 87 25.14 4.63 15.79
N GLU A 88 25.92 5.30 16.63
CA GLU A 88 25.92 6.77 16.73
C GLU A 88 26.37 7.44 15.43
N ILE A 89 27.48 6.96 14.85
CA ILE A 89 28.01 7.45 13.57
C ILE A 89 27.01 7.20 12.45
N ILE A 90 26.39 6.02 12.41
CA ILE A 90 25.39 5.66 11.39
C ILE A 90 24.14 6.53 11.53
N ASN A 91 23.69 6.80 12.75
CA ASN A 91 22.55 7.69 12.99
C ASN A 91 22.87 9.13 12.60
N PHE A 92 24.12 9.58 12.77
CA PHE A 92 24.59 10.87 12.28
C PHE A 92 24.65 10.93 10.74
N ILE A 93 25.06 9.84 10.07
CA ILE A 93 25.10 9.75 8.60
C ILE A 93 23.70 9.71 7.97
N LYS A 94 22.68 9.20 8.67
CA LYS A 94 21.27 9.14 8.20
C LYS A 94 20.56 10.50 8.25
N GLU A 95 21.15 11.54 7.68
CA GLU A 95 20.53 12.85 7.52
C GLU A 95 20.16 13.08 6.06
N SER A 96 18.87 13.33 5.78
CA SER A 96 18.37 13.58 4.41
C SER A 96 19.10 14.72 3.70
N GLN A 97 19.70 15.64 4.45
CA GLN A 97 20.51 16.72 3.91
C GLN A 97 21.86 16.21 3.37
N LEU A 98 22.53 15.28 4.05
CA LEU A 98 23.77 14.66 3.58
C LEU A 98 23.52 13.82 2.33
N ASP A 99 22.44 13.02 2.33
CA ASP A 99 21.98 12.26 1.16
C ASP A 99 21.84 13.20 -0.06
N PHE A 100 21.13 14.30 0.10
CA PHE A 100 20.90 15.24 -0.99
C PHE A 100 22.20 15.90 -1.46
N GLN A 101 23.07 16.33 -0.54
CA GLN A 101 24.31 17.02 -0.93
C GLN A 101 25.29 16.11 -1.67
N LEU A 102 25.47 14.86 -1.21
CA LEU A 102 26.30 13.87 -1.90
C LEU A 102 25.77 13.60 -3.31
N GLY A 103 24.48 13.31 -3.43
CA GLY A 103 23.88 13.02 -4.73
C GLY A 103 23.84 14.23 -5.66
N ASN A 104 23.78 15.45 -5.13
CA ASN A 104 23.75 16.65 -5.96
C ASN A 104 25.07 16.83 -6.72
N VAL A 105 26.20 16.34 -6.21
CA VAL A 105 27.47 16.33 -6.95
C VAL A 105 27.34 15.55 -8.25
N LEU A 106 26.74 14.36 -8.21
CA LEU A 106 26.56 13.51 -9.39
C LEU A 106 25.56 14.10 -10.38
N ILE A 107 24.45 14.66 -9.91
CA ILE A 107 23.49 15.36 -10.78
C ILE A 107 24.14 16.54 -11.50
N ASN A 108 24.95 17.33 -10.80
CA ASN A 108 25.67 18.44 -11.43
C ASN A 108 26.64 17.93 -12.50
N LEU A 109 27.38 16.85 -12.21
CA LEU A 109 28.29 16.25 -13.18
C LEU A 109 27.53 15.77 -14.42
N MET A 110 26.40 15.06 -14.23
CA MET A 110 25.55 14.63 -15.34
C MET A 110 25.02 15.80 -16.17
N PHE A 111 24.65 16.90 -15.53
CA PHE A 111 24.20 18.13 -16.20
C PHE A 111 25.33 18.79 -17.00
N GLN A 112 26.52 18.96 -16.40
CA GLN A 112 27.70 19.51 -17.08
C GLN A 112 28.13 18.67 -18.28
N LEU A 113 27.96 17.34 -18.19
CA LEU A 113 28.22 16.42 -19.28
C LEU A 113 27.11 16.42 -20.36
N CYS A 114 26.04 17.19 -20.17
CA CYS A 114 24.84 17.24 -21.01
C CYS A 114 24.10 15.90 -21.12
N LEU A 115 24.18 15.06 -20.08
CA LEU A 115 23.47 13.79 -20.00
C LEU A 115 22.03 13.97 -19.55
N VAL A 116 21.78 14.94 -18.68
CA VAL A 116 20.46 15.29 -18.16
C VAL A 116 20.25 16.79 -18.21
N ASP A 117 18.99 17.18 -18.38
CA ASP A 117 18.50 18.55 -18.24
C ASP A 117 17.41 18.62 -17.18
N VAL A 118 17.03 19.84 -16.80
CA VAL A 118 16.04 20.09 -15.74
C VAL A 118 14.83 20.79 -16.31
N PHE A 119 13.66 20.20 -16.08
CA PHE A 119 12.38 20.77 -16.45
C PHE A 119 11.51 21.01 -15.20
N VAL A 120 10.76 22.09 -15.16
CA VAL A 120 9.84 22.39 -14.05
C VAL A 120 8.42 22.20 -14.52
N LYS A 121 7.75 21.18 -13.97
CA LYS A 121 6.35 20.87 -14.26
C LYS A 121 5.49 21.07 -13.02
N LYS A 122 4.20 21.33 -13.19
CA LYS A 122 3.27 21.34 -12.05
C LYS A 122 2.78 19.92 -11.77
N ASN A 123 2.76 19.51 -10.51
CA ASN A 123 2.25 18.20 -10.10
C ASN A 123 0.72 18.21 -9.92
N PHE A 124 0.18 17.06 -9.46
CA PHE A 124 -1.24 16.87 -9.15
C PHE A 124 -1.85 17.91 -8.18
N TYR A 125 -1.03 18.55 -7.35
CA TYR A 125 -1.44 19.54 -6.37
C TYR A 125 -1.19 20.98 -6.85
N ASN A 126 -0.91 21.15 -8.16
CA ASN A 126 -0.54 22.43 -8.78
C ASN A 126 0.76 23.03 -8.21
N GLU A 127 1.59 22.21 -7.56
CA GLU A 127 2.89 22.61 -7.03
C GLU A 127 3.95 22.43 -8.12
N LYS A 128 4.86 23.41 -8.25
CA LYS A 128 6.00 23.30 -9.16
C LYS A 128 6.97 22.24 -8.63
N VAL A 129 7.18 21.20 -9.43
CA VAL A 129 8.11 20.10 -9.17
C VAL A 129 9.17 20.12 -10.27
N SER A 130 10.43 20.02 -9.84
CA SER A 130 11.54 19.87 -10.77
C SER A 130 11.74 18.39 -11.11
N ILE A 131 11.81 18.11 -12.40
CA ILE A 131 12.05 16.79 -12.97
C ILE A 131 13.32 16.83 -13.83
N LEU A 132 14.03 15.71 -13.84
CA LEU A 132 15.16 15.44 -14.72
C LEU A 132 14.64 14.86 -16.02
N ILE A 133 15.16 15.38 -17.12
CA ILE A 133 14.89 14.92 -18.49
C ILE A 133 16.23 14.57 -19.17
N PRO A 134 16.22 13.80 -20.27
CA PRO A 134 17.40 13.59 -21.09
C PRO A 134 18.00 14.92 -21.53
N GLY A 135 19.32 15.05 -21.44
CA GLY A 135 20.02 16.23 -21.95
C GLY A 135 20.30 16.13 -23.45
N SER A 136 20.74 17.23 -24.05
CA SER A 136 20.96 17.35 -25.50
C SER A 136 21.86 16.27 -26.14
N LYS A 137 22.85 15.71 -25.42
CA LYS A 137 23.66 14.59 -25.94
C LYS A 137 22.88 13.30 -26.07
N ILE A 138 21.86 13.13 -25.24
CA ILE A 138 21.05 11.91 -25.17
C ILE A 138 19.82 12.04 -26.08
N GLU A 139 19.22 13.22 -26.18
CA GLU A 139 18.03 13.45 -27.03
C GLU A 139 18.21 12.94 -28.46
N ASN A 140 19.37 13.21 -29.07
CA ASN A 140 19.69 12.75 -30.43
C ASN A 140 19.95 11.24 -30.55
N LEU A 141 20.20 10.55 -29.43
CA LEU A 141 20.44 9.11 -29.37
C LEU A 141 19.16 8.33 -29.06
N ILE A 142 18.12 9.00 -28.53
CA ILE A 142 16.82 8.38 -28.29
C ILE A 142 16.13 8.27 -29.66
N PRO A 143 15.75 7.05 -30.09
CA PRO A 143 15.06 6.89 -31.36
C PRO A 143 13.80 7.76 -31.44
N ASN A 144 13.65 8.50 -32.54
CA ASN A 144 12.50 9.39 -32.79
C ASN A 144 11.17 8.66 -32.94
N SER A 145 11.19 7.35 -33.19
CA SER A 145 9.97 6.54 -33.26
C SER A 145 9.73 5.80 -31.94
N GLU A 146 8.56 6.00 -31.34
CA GLU A 146 8.14 5.24 -30.15
C GLU A 146 8.10 3.72 -30.40
N SER A 147 8.00 3.31 -31.67
CA SER A 147 8.03 1.93 -32.15
C SER A 147 9.41 1.24 -32.07
N SER A 148 10.49 1.98 -31.83
CA SER A 148 11.87 1.46 -31.83
C SER A 148 12.55 1.56 -30.46
N ARG A 149 11.77 1.57 -29.37
CA ARG A 149 12.31 1.51 -27.99
C ARG A 149 12.29 0.09 -27.43
N PRO A 150 13.28 -0.77 -27.71
CA PRO A 150 13.44 -2.07 -27.05
C PRO A 150 14.19 -1.93 -25.71
N ILE A 151 14.20 -0.76 -25.08
CA ILE A 151 14.94 -0.58 -23.83
C ILE A 151 14.05 -1.07 -22.69
N LEU A 152 14.12 -2.38 -22.45
CA LEU A 152 13.89 -2.96 -21.14
C LEU A 152 14.76 -2.20 -20.16
N ILE A 153 14.14 -1.42 -19.29
CA ILE A 153 14.88 -0.74 -18.24
C ILE A 153 15.26 -1.81 -17.29
N LEU A 154 16.55 -2.12 -17.22
CA LEU A 154 17.04 -3.06 -16.24
C LEU A 154 16.65 -2.50 -14.87
N PRO A 155 15.66 -3.11 -14.19
CA PRO A 155 15.26 -2.64 -12.88
C PRO A 155 16.44 -2.74 -11.92
N LYS A 156 16.36 -1.99 -10.82
CA LYS A 156 17.37 -2.09 -9.78
C LYS A 156 17.39 -3.50 -9.17
N ASN A 157 16.21 -4.08 -9.00
CA ASN A 157 16.03 -5.38 -8.36
C ASN A 157 15.37 -6.37 -9.33
N LEU A 158 16.19 -7.28 -9.89
CA LEU A 158 15.74 -8.37 -10.75
C LEU A 158 15.27 -9.59 -9.94
N PRO A 159 14.46 -10.50 -10.52
CA PRO A 159 14.26 -11.84 -9.98
C PRO A 159 15.59 -12.59 -9.83
N MET A 160 15.70 -13.45 -8.82
CA MET A 160 16.90 -14.26 -8.59
C MET A 160 16.77 -15.62 -9.28
N ILE A 161 17.74 -16.04 -10.08
CA ILE A 161 17.77 -17.37 -10.71
C ILE A 161 18.22 -18.49 -9.75
N VAL A 162 18.61 -18.12 -8.53
CA VAL A 162 18.99 -19.02 -7.44
C VAL A 162 18.24 -18.64 -6.17
N LYS A 163 18.13 -19.57 -5.21
CA LYS A 163 17.46 -19.31 -3.93
C LYS A 163 18.08 -18.10 -3.22
N PRO A 164 17.28 -17.18 -2.67
CA PRO A 164 17.77 -16.05 -1.90
C PRO A 164 18.61 -16.47 -0.68
N LYS A 165 19.55 -15.61 -0.26
CA LYS A 165 20.28 -15.77 1.01
C LYS A 165 19.28 -15.79 2.16
N LEU A 166 19.37 -16.81 3.01
CA LEU A 166 18.52 -16.94 4.18
C LEU A 166 18.76 -15.79 5.16
N TYR A 167 17.69 -15.28 5.75
CA TYR A 167 17.77 -14.47 6.95
C TYR A 167 18.06 -15.38 8.15
N GLN A 168 19.14 -15.14 8.88
CA GLN A 168 19.54 -15.97 10.02
C GLN A 168 19.28 -15.25 11.35
N TRP A 169 18.90 -16.01 12.38
CA TRP A 169 18.84 -15.54 13.75
C TRP A 169 20.25 -15.39 14.31
N ASP A 170 20.66 -14.14 14.57
CA ASP A 170 21.79 -13.88 15.43
C ASP A 170 21.28 -13.69 16.87
N ILE A 171 21.71 -14.60 17.77
CA ILE A 171 21.27 -14.68 19.16
C ILE A 171 21.64 -13.40 19.94
N SER A 172 22.66 -12.66 19.50
CA SER A 172 23.08 -11.41 20.14
C SER A 172 22.34 -10.16 19.66
N GLU A 173 21.72 -10.15 18.46
CA GLU A 173 21.56 -8.86 17.75
C GLU A 173 20.18 -8.51 17.19
N TYR A 174 19.19 -9.41 17.27
CA TYR A 174 17.77 -9.15 16.94
C TYR A 174 17.51 -8.38 15.62
N LYS A 175 18.45 -8.43 14.67
CA LYS A 175 18.39 -7.83 13.32
C LYS A 175 18.96 -8.82 12.33
N GLN A 176 18.43 -8.82 11.11
CA GLN A 176 18.70 -9.91 10.17
C GLN A 176 18.95 -9.40 8.77
N VAL A 177 19.94 -9.99 8.13
CA VAL A 177 20.40 -9.66 6.79
C VAL A 177 20.22 -10.88 5.89
N GLY A 178 19.65 -10.70 4.71
CA GLY A 178 19.26 -11.78 3.79
C GLY A 178 18.61 -11.22 2.53
N GLY A 179 18.16 -12.11 1.63
CA GLY A 179 17.60 -11.73 0.33
C GLY A 179 18.61 -11.93 -0.81
N TYR A 180 19.14 -10.85 -1.38
CA TYR A 180 20.01 -10.96 -2.56
C TYR A 180 21.40 -11.56 -2.25
N LEU A 181 21.96 -12.24 -3.25
CA LEU A 181 23.37 -12.63 -3.31
C LEU A 181 24.07 -11.67 -4.28
N LEU A 182 25.19 -11.08 -3.86
CA LEU A 182 25.99 -10.15 -4.66
C LEU A 182 27.36 -10.76 -4.95
N ASN A 183 27.96 -10.40 -6.08
CA ASN A 183 29.28 -10.89 -6.47
C ASN A 183 30.37 -10.24 -5.60
N GLY A 184 30.98 -11.02 -4.71
CA GLY A 184 32.09 -10.56 -3.86
C GLY A 184 31.70 -9.59 -2.74
N GLU A 185 30.41 -9.26 -2.61
CA GLU A 185 29.88 -8.36 -1.60
C GLU A 185 28.78 -9.03 -0.76
N GLU A 186 28.62 -8.57 0.49
CA GLU A 186 27.47 -8.98 1.30
C GLU A 186 26.30 -8.04 1.04
N TYR A 187 25.12 -8.61 0.83
CA TYR A 187 23.91 -7.82 0.76
C TYR A 187 23.52 -7.34 2.16
N ILE A 188 23.68 -6.05 2.47
CA ILE A 188 23.55 -5.52 3.85
C ILE A 188 22.17 -4.99 4.26
N ASN A 189 21.12 -5.17 3.44
CA ASN A 189 19.80 -4.66 3.81
C ASN A 189 19.11 -5.57 4.84
N GLU A 190 18.49 -4.96 5.85
CA GLU A 190 17.80 -5.68 6.93
C GLU A 190 16.46 -6.28 6.47
N ILE A 191 15.92 -7.23 7.23
CA ILE A 191 14.61 -7.85 6.96
C ILE A 191 13.44 -6.85 6.99
N ILE A 192 13.52 -5.82 7.84
CA ILE A 192 12.54 -4.72 7.90
C ILE A 192 12.99 -3.57 6.99
N LEU A 193 12.05 -2.94 6.29
CA LEU A 193 12.23 -1.72 5.54
C LEU A 193 12.30 -0.53 6.51
N ASP A 194 13.41 0.21 6.45
CA ASP A 194 13.61 1.42 7.24
C ASP A 194 12.51 2.45 6.96
N ASN A 195 11.88 2.96 8.02
CA ASN A 195 10.98 4.10 7.95
C ASN A 195 11.62 5.28 8.69
N TRP A 196 12.22 6.19 7.92
CA TRP A 196 12.92 7.37 8.40
C TRP A 196 12.06 8.34 9.22
N GLU A 197 10.74 8.21 9.15
CA GLU A 197 9.80 9.03 9.91
C GLU A 197 9.61 8.57 11.34
N LEU A 198 10.00 7.33 11.67
CA LEU A 198 9.88 6.77 13.01
C LEU A 198 11.12 7.05 13.85
N SER A 199 10.92 7.25 15.15
CA SER A 199 12.02 7.41 16.11
C SER A 199 12.76 6.12 16.41
N SER A 200 12.07 5.00 16.27
CA SER A 200 12.59 3.68 16.59
C SER A 200 12.13 2.67 15.54
N SER A 201 13.03 1.76 15.20
CA SER A 201 12.70 0.60 14.38
C SER A 201 11.93 -0.44 15.22
N PRO A 202 11.08 -1.26 14.59
CA PRO A 202 10.48 -2.41 15.26
C PRO A 202 11.57 -3.39 15.74
N SER A 203 11.21 -4.20 16.73
CA SER A 203 12.05 -5.26 17.29
C SER A 203 11.33 -6.60 17.28
N PHE A 204 12.03 -7.69 17.58
CA PHE A 204 11.48 -9.05 17.60
C PHE A 204 11.56 -9.62 19.02
N LEU A 205 10.58 -10.42 19.42
CA LEU A 205 10.66 -11.25 20.62
C LEU A 205 11.66 -12.41 20.39
N PRO A 206 12.35 -12.92 21.43
CA PRO A 206 13.33 -14.00 21.26
C PRO A 206 12.76 -15.28 20.61
N LYS A 207 11.50 -15.63 20.94
CA LYS A 207 10.79 -16.76 20.34
C LYS A 207 9.79 -16.25 19.33
N ASN A 208 10.11 -16.36 18.04
CA ASN A 208 9.21 -16.03 16.95
C ASN A 208 9.56 -16.82 15.67
N ASP A 209 8.60 -16.95 14.76
CA ASP A 209 8.73 -17.75 13.53
C ASP A 209 8.88 -16.87 12.26
N ILE A 210 9.10 -15.56 12.40
CA ILE A 210 9.04 -14.61 11.27
C ILE A 210 10.09 -14.94 10.21
N CYS A 211 11.28 -15.34 10.64
CA CYS A 211 12.43 -15.47 9.75
C CYS A 211 12.39 -16.80 9.01
N ASP A 212 11.92 -17.84 9.69
CA ASP A 212 11.57 -19.11 9.04
C ASP A 212 10.45 -18.90 8.03
N MET A 213 9.41 -18.14 8.38
CA MET A 213 8.34 -17.79 7.44
C MET A 213 8.87 -17.04 6.21
N ILE A 214 9.72 -16.02 6.38
CA ILE A 214 10.31 -15.26 5.26
C ILE A 214 11.23 -16.13 4.42
N ASN A 215 12.05 -16.96 5.04
CA ASN A 215 12.94 -17.88 4.35
C ASN A 215 12.17 -18.90 3.52
N ASN A 216 11.05 -19.41 4.06
CA ASN A 216 10.15 -20.28 3.32
C ASN A 216 9.50 -19.55 2.15
N MET A 217 9.01 -18.31 2.35
CA MET A 217 8.49 -17.46 1.26
C MET A 217 9.54 -17.20 0.17
N ASN A 218 10.76 -16.86 0.56
CA ASN A 218 11.88 -16.65 -0.36
C ASN A 218 12.25 -17.92 -1.13
N SER A 219 11.96 -19.10 -0.58
CA SER A 219 12.25 -20.38 -1.22
C SER A 219 11.19 -20.83 -2.23
N VAL A 220 10.08 -20.08 -2.36
CA VAL A 220 9.03 -20.36 -3.35
C VAL A 220 9.56 -20.03 -4.74
N ALA A 221 9.61 -21.05 -5.59
CA ALA A 221 10.10 -20.95 -6.95
C ALA A 221 8.95 -20.60 -7.91
N PHE A 222 9.19 -19.64 -8.78
CA PHE A 222 8.28 -19.17 -9.83
C PHE A 222 8.87 -19.45 -11.21
N LYS A 223 8.01 -19.52 -12.22
CA LYS A 223 8.38 -19.56 -13.64
C LYS A 223 7.45 -18.66 -14.45
N ILE A 224 7.81 -18.39 -15.70
CA ILE A 224 6.96 -17.65 -16.62
C ILE A 224 5.86 -18.56 -17.14
N ASN A 225 4.62 -18.06 -17.19
CA ASN A 225 3.55 -18.70 -17.93
C ASN A 225 3.75 -18.46 -19.43
N GLU A 226 4.56 -19.32 -20.06
CA GLU A 226 4.93 -19.19 -21.47
C GLU A 226 3.71 -19.20 -22.40
N THR A 227 2.73 -20.06 -22.11
CA THR A 227 1.50 -20.17 -22.92
C THR A 227 0.68 -18.89 -22.90
N VAL A 228 0.55 -18.25 -21.74
CA VAL A 228 -0.13 -16.97 -21.61
C VAL A 228 0.69 -15.86 -22.26
N LEU A 229 2.02 -15.82 -22.05
CA LEU A 229 2.90 -14.81 -22.65
C LEU A 229 2.78 -14.81 -24.19
N ASP A 230 2.90 -15.99 -24.80
CA ASP A 230 2.85 -16.13 -26.26
C ASP A 230 1.46 -15.76 -26.79
N PHE A 231 0.39 -16.15 -26.09
CA PHE A 231 -0.97 -15.81 -26.47
C PHE A 231 -1.24 -14.31 -26.41
N ILE A 232 -0.87 -13.64 -25.31
CA ILE A 232 -1.14 -12.21 -25.14
C ILE A 232 -0.33 -11.36 -26.10
N VAL A 233 0.92 -11.74 -26.39
CA VAL A 233 1.76 -11.02 -27.36
C VAL A 233 1.20 -11.18 -28.77
N THR A 234 0.82 -12.40 -29.16
CA THR A 234 0.29 -12.68 -30.50
C THR A 234 -1.09 -12.05 -30.73
N ASN A 235 -1.97 -12.09 -29.73
CA ASN A 235 -3.38 -11.70 -29.86
C ASN A 235 -3.71 -10.33 -29.23
N ASN A 236 -2.71 -9.50 -28.90
CA ASN A 236 -2.97 -8.20 -28.27
C ASN A 236 -3.88 -7.30 -29.12
N HIS A 237 -3.66 -7.28 -30.44
CA HIS A 237 -4.46 -6.51 -31.39
C HIS A 237 -5.96 -6.88 -31.39
N LYS A 238 -6.29 -8.13 -31.03
CA LYS A 238 -7.66 -8.64 -31.02
C LYS A 238 -8.37 -8.37 -29.68
N TYR A 239 -7.65 -8.43 -28.57
CA TYR A 239 -8.23 -8.42 -27.22
C TYR A 239 -7.85 -7.23 -26.35
N ASN A 240 -6.89 -6.41 -26.78
CA ASN A 240 -6.36 -5.26 -26.04
C ASN A 240 -5.93 -5.62 -24.62
N PHE A 241 -5.00 -6.58 -24.50
CA PHE A 241 -4.47 -7.03 -23.20
C PHE A 241 -3.60 -5.97 -22.53
N PHE A 242 -2.80 -5.26 -23.33
CA PHE A 242 -1.92 -4.18 -22.91
C PHE A 242 -1.83 -3.13 -24.02
N SER A 243 -1.25 -1.98 -23.68
CA SER A 243 -1.14 -0.83 -24.59
C SER A 243 -0.23 -1.18 -25.78
N GLU A 244 -0.75 -1.12 -27.01
CA GLU A 244 0.03 -1.45 -28.21
C GLU A 244 1.24 -0.53 -28.40
N GLN A 245 2.38 -1.08 -28.82
CA GLN A 245 3.62 -0.31 -28.99
C GLN A 245 3.51 0.83 -30.00
N ASN A 246 2.65 0.73 -31.02
CA ASN A 246 2.51 1.78 -32.03
C ASN A 246 1.34 2.73 -31.74
N TYR A 247 0.61 2.54 -30.64
CA TYR A 247 -0.50 3.42 -30.28
C TYR A 247 0.02 4.75 -29.77
N ILE A 248 -0.27 5.81 -30.51
CA ILE A 248 -0.02 7.20 -30.13
C ILE A 248 -1.29 7.75 -29.49
N HIS A 249 -1.17 8.23 -28.25
CA HIS A 249 -2.31 8.80 -27.52
C HIS A 249 -2.73 10.13 -28.18
N PRO A 250 -4.02 10.39 -28.50
CA PRO A 250 -4.43 11.61 -29.20
C PRO A 250 -3.98 12.91 -28.52
N LEU A 251 -4.09 12.96 -27.18
CA LEU A 251 -3.62 14.08 -26.36
C LEU A 251 -2.12 14.38 -26.48
N SER A 252 -1.29 13.43 -26.93
CA SER A 252 0.15 13.67 -27.15
C SER A 252 0.44 14.60 -28.33
N LEU A 253 -0.52 14.75 -29.26
CA LEU A 253 -0.41 15.59 -30.45
C LEU A 253 -0.96 17.01 -30.22
N GLU A 254 -1.63 17.26 -29.09
CA GLU A 254 -2.20 18.55 -28.78
C GLU A 254 -1.13 19.54 -28.29
N THR A 255 -1.18 20.78 -28.78
CA THR A 255 -0.21 21.83 -28.40
C THR A 255 -0.53 22.45 -27.05
N LYS A 256 -1.77 22.38 -26.58
CA LYS A 256 -2.23 22.89 -25.29
C LYS A 256 -3.20 21.90 -24.65
N LEU A 257 -2.78 21.33 -23.53
CA LEU A 257 -3.58 20.40 -22.73
C LEU A 257 -4.15 21.11 -21.50
N THR A 258 -5.38 20.80 -21.14
CA THR A 258 -5.89 21.09 -19.80
C THR A 258 -5.20 20.20 -18.77
N PHE A 259 -5.19 20.61 -17.51
CA PHE A 259 -4.61 19.81 -16.43
C PHE A 259 -5.19 18.39 -16.31
N ALA A 260 -6.48 18.21 -16.63
CA ALA A 260 -7.11 16.89 -16.63
C ALA A 260 -6.58 16.00 -17.76
N GLN A 261 -6.40 16.58 -18.96
CA GLN A 261 -5.82 15.90 -20.11
C GLN A 261 -4.33 15.57 -19.89
N GLU A 262 -3.55 16.48 -19.29
CA GLU A 262 -2.16 16.19 -18.91
C GLU A 262 -2.08 15.00 -17.95
N LYS A 263 -2.97 14.93 -16.96
CA LYS A 263 -3.05 13.83 -16.00
C LYS A 263 -3.40 12.50 -16.68
N GLU A 264 -4.34 12.52 -17.61
CA GLU A 264 -4.73 11.33 -18.38
C GLU A 264 -3.53 10.82 -19.19
N LEU A 265 -2.86 11.72 -19.90
CA LEU A 265 -1.69 11.41 -20.70
C LEU A 265 -0.51 10.87 -19.86
N GLU A 266 -0.21 11.48 -18.72
CA GLU A 266 0.81 10.98 -17.79
C GLU A 266 0.46 9.59 -17.24
N SER A 267 -0.81 9.37 -16.89
CA SER A 267 -1.28 8.06 -16.41
C SER A 267 -1.15 6.99 -17.51
N PHE A 268 -1.44 7.35 -18.76
CA PHE A 268 -1.26 6.46 -19.91
C PHE A 268 0.21 6.06 -20.08
N TYR A 269 1.14 7.03 -20.13
CA TYR A 269 2.57 6.73 -20.28
C TYR A 269 3.12 5.91 -19.11
N SER A 270 2.73 6.24 -17.87
CA SER A 270 3.16 5.48 -16.70
C SER A 270 2.69 4.03 -16.74
N ARG A 271 1.46 3.79 -17.20
CA ARG A 271 0.90 2.44 -17.34
C ARG A 271 1.63 1.67 -18.45
N ARG A 272 1.77 2.28 -19.63
CA ARG A 272 2.46 1.69 -20.78
C ARG A 272 3.89 1.27 -20.43
N TYR A 273 4.63 2.14 -19.76
CA TYR A 273 5.98 1.86 -19.28
C TYR A 273 6.02 0.63 -18.36
N LEU A 274 5.06 0.54 -17.44
CA LEU A 274 4.98 -0.58 -16.50
C LEU A 274 4.72 -1.88 -17.26
N GLU A 275 3.76 -1.87 -18.20
CA GLU A 275 3.42 -3.02 -19.04
C GLU A 275 4.63 -3.50 -19.87
N GLN A 276 5.36 -2.57 -20.50
CA GLN A 276 6.54 -2.88 -21.30
C GLN A 276 7.67 -3.50 -20.48
N ASN A 277 7.95 -2.99 -19.27
CA ASN A 277 8.99 -3.58 -18.42
C ASN A 277 8.59 -4.97 -17.90
N ILE A 278 7.31 -5.19 -17.59
CA ILE A 278 6.81 -6.52 -17.21
C ILE A 278 6.99 -7.51 -18.36
N LEU A 279 6.56 -7.15 -19.58
CA LEU A 279 6.71 -8.00 -20.76
C LEU A 279 8.18 -8.25 -21.09
N GLY A 280 9.01 -7.21 -21.04
CA GLY A 280 10.45 -7.34 -21.26
C GLY A 280 11.09 -8.34 -20.29
N LEU A 281 10.81 -8.20 -19.00
CA LEU A 281 11.32 -9.14 -17.99
C LEU A 281 10.75 -10.55 -18.17
N ALA A 282 9.46 -10.68 -18.51
CA ALA A 282 8.86 -11.98 -18.76
C ALA A 282 9.51 -12.68 -19.96
N THR A 283 9.81 -11.95 -21.04
CA THR A 283 10.55 -12.47 -22.19
C THR A 283 11.98 -12.83 -21.82
N LEU A 284 12.67 -12.00 -21.03
CA LEU A 284 14.05 -12.27 -20.57
C LEU A 284 14.13 -13.54 -19.72
N PHE A 285 13.12 -13.78 -18.88
CA PHE A 285 13.05 -14.94 -17.99
C PHE A 285 12.27 -16.12 -18.60
N LYS A 286 11.84 -16.04 -19.88
CA LYS A 286 10.97 -17.05 -20.51
C LYS A 286 11.59 -18.44 -20.45
N GLU A 287 12.89 -18.56 -20.74
CA GLU A 287 13.62 -19.84 -20.75
C GLU A 287 14.24 -20.20 -19.39
N VAL A 288 14.01 -19.40 -18.35
CA VAL A 288 14.52 -19.68 -17.00
C VAL A 288 13.57 -20.67 -16.31
N PRO A 289 14.01 -21.90 -15.97
CA PRO A 289 13.11 -22.94 -15.45
C PRO A 289 12.52 -22.60 -14.09
N SER A 290 13.26 -21.85 -13.27
CA SER A 290 12.81 -21.37 -11.97
C SER A 290 13.56 -20.11 -11.56
N PHE A 291 12.84 -19.13 -11.00
CA PHE A 291 13.40 -17.97 -10.34
C PHE A 291 12.66 -17.67 -9.04
N TYR A 292 13.23 -16.78 -8.22
CA TYR A 292 12.78 -16.49 -6.87
C TYR A 292 12.57 -14.98 -6.69
N LEU A 293 11.58 -14.63 -5.88
CA LEU A 293 11.16 -13.27 -5.63
C LEU A 293 11.41 -12.94 -4.15
N PRO A 294 12.60 -12.42 -3.79
CA PRO A 294 12.91 -12.13 -2.39
C PRO A 294 11.96 -11.09 -1.80
N VAL A 295 11.60 -11.27 -0.52
CA VAL A 295 10.67 -10.41 0.22
C VAL A 295 11.29 -9.78 1.46
N ARG A 296 10.70 -8.67 1.89
CA ARG A 296 11.00 -7.94 3.13
C ARG A 296 9.71 -7.52 3.84
N LEU A 297 9.82 -7.15 5.11
CA LEU A 297 8.71 -6.60 5.89
C LEU A 297 8.75 -5.08 5.90
N ASP A 298 7.61 -4.42 5.93
CA ASP A 298 7.57 -3.05 6.44
C ASP A 298 7.63 -3.01 7.97
N TYR A 299 7.63 -1.80 8.54
CA TYR A 299 7.70 -1.61 9.98
C TYR A 299 6.46 -2.12 10.76
N ARG A 300 5.39 -2.54 10.06
CA ARG A 300 4.15 -3.09 10.63
C ARG A 300 4.09 -4.60 10.49
N GLY A 301 5.01 -5.20 9.72
CA GLY A 301 5.07 -6.63 9.45
C GLY A 301 4.47 -7.06 8.12
N ARG A 302 4.03 -6.13 7.24
CA ARG A 302 3.48 -6.51 5.93
C ARG A 302 4.60 -6.93 4.98
N LEU A 303 4.39 -8.02 4.25
CA LEU A 303 5.32 -8.55 3.25
C LEU A 303 5.31 -7.75 1.95
N TYR A 304 6.51 -7.47 1.42
CA TYR A 304 6.73 -6.77 0.16
C TYR A 304 7.78 -7.47 -0.69
N CYS A 305 7.46 -7.71 -1.96
CA CYS A 305 8.42 -8.14 -2.98
C CYS A 305 9.48 -7.06 -3.18
N MET A 306 10.73 -7.49 -3.25
CA MET A 306 11.85 -6.59 -3.55
C MET A 306 12.05 -6.38 -5.05
N VAL A 307 11.64 -7.35 -5.87
CA VAL A 307 11.77 -7.35 -7.33
C VAL A 307 10.85 -6.30 -7.94
N ASP A 308 11.41 -5.48 -8.83
CA ASP A 308 10.64 -4.45 -9.54
C ASP A 308 9.87 -5.05 -10.72
N TYR A 309 8.70 -4.48 -11.03
CA TYR A 309 7.85 -4.80 -12.18
C TYR A 309 7.25 -6.22 -12.20
N LEU A 310 8.07 -7.26 -12.40
CA LEU A 310 7.63 -8.66 -12.55
C LEU A 310 7.64 -9.37 -11.19
N ASN A 311 6.56 -9.20 -10.42
CA ASN A 311 6.34 -9.88 -9.16
C ASN A 311 4.85 -10.13 -8.90
N TYR A 312 4.51 -11.06 -8.00
CA TYR A 312 3.12 -11.44 -7.73
C TYR A 312 2.28 -10.34 -7.04
N GLN A 313 2.89 -9.27 -6.51
CA GLN A 313 2.20 -8.10 -5.97
C GLN A 313 1.97 -7.01 -7.03
N GLY A 314 2.41 -7.23 -8.27
CA GLY A 314 2.26 -6.32 -9.41
C GLY A 314 0.83 -6.25 -9.95
N ILE A 315 0.68 -5.57 -11.10
CA ILE A 315 -0.60 -5.48 -11.81
C ILE A 315 -1.01 -6.84 -12.39
N GLU A 316 -2.25 -6.92 -12.90
CA GLU A 316 -2.82 -8.13 -13.48
C GLU A 316 -1.89 -8.83 -14.50
N LEU A 317 -1.21 -8.05 -15.35
CA LEU A 317 -0.23 -8.55 -16.32
C LEU A 317 0.96 -9.25 -15.68
N ALA A 318 1.51 -8.73 -14.58
CA ALA A 318 2.60 -9.41 -13.88
C ALA A 318 2.10 -10.72 -13.23
N LYS A 319 0.88 -10.70 -12.68
CA LYS A 319 0.29 -11.86 -12.01
C LYS A 319 0.00 -13.02 -12.96
N CYS A 320 -0.59 -12.75 -14.14
CA CYS A 320 -0.92 -13.81 -15.10
C CYS A 320 0.30 -14.48 -15.72
N LEU A 321 1.43 -13.76 -15.78
CA LEU A 321 2.70 -14.26 -16.30
C LEU A 321 3.48 -15.09 -15.29
N LEU A 322 3.04 -15.17 -14.03
CA LEU A 322 3.72 -15.89 -12.96
C LEU A 322 2.97 -17.17 -12.58
N GLU A 323 3.66 -18.30 -12.67
CA GLU A 323 3.22 -19.61 -12.19
C GLU A 323 4.17 -20.13 -11.11
N PHE A 324 3.71 -21.05 -10.27
CA PHE A 324 4.62 -21.83 -9.44
C PHE A 324 5.51 -22.69 -10.33
N SER A 325 6.83 -22.68 -10.11
CA SER A 325 7.75 -23.51 -10.90
C SER A 325 7.55 -24.99 -10.63
N ILE A 326 7.36 -25.36 -9.36
CA ILE A 326 7.07 -26.73 -8.93
C ILE A 326 5.57 -26.98 -9.08
N GLY A 327 5.18 -27.93 -9.95
CA GLY A 327 3.76 -28.27 -10.17
C GLY A 327 3.19 -29.15 -9.07
N GLU A 328 1.91 -28.98 -8.75
CA GLU A 328 1.15 -29.84 -7.85
C GLU A 328 0.33 -30.87 -8.64
N LYS A 329 0.27 -32.11 -8.14
CA LYS A 329 -0.62 -33.14 -8.71
C LYS A 329 -2.04 -32.93 -8.19
N ILE A 330 -2.95 -32.57 -9.08
CA ILE A 330 -4.37 -32.42 -8.77
C ILE A 330 -5.11 -33.66 -9.26
N TYR A 331 -5.37 -34.59 -8.33
CA TYR A 331 -6.17 -35.77 -8.64
C TYR A 331 -7.61 -35.40 -8.95
N LEU A 332 -8.18 -35.99 -10.00
CA LEU A 332 -9.55 -35.70 -10.44
C LEU A 332 -10.60 -36.17 -9.42
N THR A 333 -10.23 -37.10 -8.53
CA THR A 333 -11.05 -37.56 -7.40
C THR A 333 -11.16 -36.53 -6.27
N HIS A 334 -10.28 -35.52 -6.21
CA HIS A 334 -10.36 -34.47 -5.20
C HIS A 334 -11.40 -33.42 -5.58
N GLU A 335 -12.67 -33.70 -5.31
CA GLU A 335 -13.79 -32.81 -5.66
C GLU A 335 -13.60 -31.38 -5.14
N HIS A 336 -13.08 -31.20 -3.93
CA HIS A 336 -12.87 -29.87 -3.36
C HIS A 336 -11.88 -29.03 -4.18
N ALA A 337 -10.78 -29.64 -4.65
CA ALA A 337 -9.78 -28.95 -5.46
C ALA A 337 -10.39 -28.44 -6.78
N ILE A 338 -11.19 -29.30 -7.43
CA ILE A 338 -11.89 -28.95 -8.66
C ILE A 338 -12.97 -27.90 -8.43
N LYS A 339 -13.73 -27.99 -7.33
CA LYS A 339 -14.71 -26.97 -6.93
C LYS A 339 -14.04 -25.60 -6.77
N TYR A 340 -12.88 -25.52 -6.10
CA TYR A 340 -12.15 -24.25 -5.98
C TYR A 340 -11.56 -23.75 -7.29
N LEU A 341 -11.09 -24.64 -8.17
CA LEU A 341 -10.66 -24.23 -9.51
C LEU A 341 -11.82 -23.56 -10.27
N LYS A 342 -13.03 -24.13 -10.22
CA LYS A 342 -14.23 -23.53 -10.82
C LYS A 342 -14.61 -22.19 -10.16
N ILE A 343 -14.64 -22.14 -8.82
CA ILE A 343 -14.92 -20.90 -8.08
C ILE A 343 -13.94 -19.80 -8.47
N PHE A 344 -12.65 -20.12 -8.59
CA PHE A 344 -11.62 -19.19 -9.03
C PHE A 344 -11.91 -18.66 -10.44
N GLY A 345 -12.22 -19.52 -11.40
CA GLY A 345 -12.60 -19.09 -12.74
C GLY A 345 -13.78 -18.12 -12.77
N ALA A 346 -14.80 -18.37 -11.95
CA ALA A 346 -15.96 -17.50 -11.83
C ALA A 346 -15.60 -16.14 -11.18
N ASN A 347 -14.72 -16.15 -10.19
CA ASN A 347 -14.19 -14.93 -9.57
C ASN A 347 -13.36 -14.09 -10.55
N CYS A 348 -12.52 -14.74 -11.36
CA CYS A 348 -11.70 -14.06 -12.37
C CYS A 348 -12.56 -13.42 -13.47
N PHE A 349 -13.66 -14.08 -13.86
CA PHE A 349 -14.61 -13.50 -14.81
C PHE A 349 -15.30 -12.24 -14.26
N GLY A 350 -15.69 -12.25 -12.98
CA GLY A 350 -16.35 -11.11 -12.33
C GLY A 350 -17.81 -10.94 -12.79
N ASN A 351 -18.22 -9.70 -13.10
CA ASN A 351 -19.56 -9.37 -13.60
C ASN A 351 -20.70 -9.76 -12.64
N LYS A 352 -20.48 -9.59 -11.32
CA LYS A 352 -21.40 -9.96 -10.23
C LYS A 352 -21.50 -11.47 -9.97
N ILE A 353 -20.83 -12.32 -10.77
CA ILE A 353 -20.80 -13.77 -10.51
C ILE A 353 -20.01 -14.05 -9.22
N GLU A 354 -18.94 -13.27 -8.96
CA GLU A 354 -18.12 -13.33 -7.76
C GLU A 354 -18.89 -13.03 -6.46
N LYS A 355 -20.11 -12.49 -6.57
CA LYS A 355 -20.99 -12.18 -5.42
C LYS A 355 -22.04 -13.25 -5.16
N LYS A 356 -22.18 -14.24 -6.04
CA LYS A 356 -23.12 -15.35 -5.84
C LYS A 356 -22.53 -16.39 -4.88
N SER A 357 -23.36 -17.33 -4.46
CA SER A 357 -22.94 -18.47 -3.64
C SER A 357 -21.87 -19.31 -4.37
N PHE A 358 -21.05 -20.06 -3.64
CA PHE A 358 -20.09 -20.96 -4.28
C PHE A 358 -20.77 -21.98 -5.20
N LYS A 359 -21.96 -22.45 -4.84
CA LYS A 359 -22.78 -23.34 -5.69
C LYS A 359 -23.10 -22.69 -7.04
N ASP A 360 -23.56 -21.44 -7.04
CA ASP A 360 -23.94 -20.73 -8.27
C ASP A 360 -22.72 -20.39 -9.13
N ARG A 361 -21.57 -20.10 -8.51
CA ARG A 361 -20.31 -19.86 -9.22
C ARG A 361 -19.85 -21.11 -9.98
N ILE A 362 -19.96 -22.27 -9.33
CA ILE A 362 -19.65 -23.57 -9.95
C ILE A 362 -20.61 -23.85 -11.11
N ALA A 363 -21.92 -23.67 -10.89
CA ALA A 363 -22.93 -23.87 -11.92
C ALA A 363 -22.67 -22.98 -13.16
N TRP A 364 -22.29 -21.72 -12.95
CA TRP A 364 -21.95 -20.81 -14.04
C TRP A 364 -20.78 -21.32 -14.89
N ILE A 365 -19.73 -21.90 -14.28
CA ILE A 365 -18.62 -22.51 -15.04
C ILE A 365 -19.11 -23.69 -15.87
N ASP A 366 -19.96 -24.54 -15.29
CA ASP A 366 -20.49 -25.72 -15.96
C ASP A 366 -21.40 -25.36 -17.14
N GLU A 367 -22.23 -24.33 -16.99
CA GLU A 367 -23.08 -23.77 -18.06
C GLU A 367 -22.28 -23.14 -19.20
N ASN A 368 -21.09 -22.58 -18.90
CA ASN A 368 -20.24 -21.87 -19.86
C ASN A 368 -19.03 -22.69 -20.31
N LEU A 369 -19.02 -23.99 -20.05
CA LEU A 369 -17.90 -24.90 -20.29
C LEU A 369 -17.31 -24.77 -21.71
N GLN A 370 -18.17 -24.73 -22.73
CA GLN A 370 -17.73 -24.69 -24.13
C GLN A 370 -17.01 -23.39 -24.47
N ASP A 371 -17.49 -22.26 -23.98
CA ASP A 371 -16.85 -20.96 -24.19
C ASP A 371 -15.57 -20.81 -23.36
N ILE A 372 -15.47 -21.48 -22.21
CA ILE A 372 -14.23 -21.50 -21.40
C ILE A 372 -13.15 -22.32 -22.09
N ILE A 373 -13.49 -23.49 -22.65
CA ILE A 373 -12.54 -24.33 -23.40
C ILE A 373 -12.13 -23.64 -24.72
N ASN A 374 -13.09 -23.00 -25.39
CA ASN A 374 -12.90 -22.29 -26.65
C ASN A 374 -12.75 -20.78 -26.45
N PHE A 375 -12.07 -20.35 -25.38
CA PHE A 375 -11.93 -18.95 -24.99
C PHE A 375 -11.37 -18.02 -26.09
N GLU A 376 -10.65 -18.58 -27.07
CA GLU A 376 -10.16 -17.91 -28.28
C GLU A 376 -11.27 -17.38 -29.19
N ASN A 377 -12.52 -17.81 -28.98
CA ASN A 377 -13.71 -17.22 -29.62
C ASN A 377 -14.01 -15.80 -29.11
N GLY A 378 -13.46 -15.42 -27.95
CA GLY A 378 -13.62 -14.10 -27.35
C GLY A 378 -14.96 -13.83 -26.67
N VAL A 379 -15.89 -14.79 -26.62
CA VAL A 379 -17.26 -14.60 -26.09
C VAL A 379 -17.22 -14.20 -24.61
N LEU A 380 -16.47 -14.93 -23.79
CA LEU A 380 -16.28 -14.64 -22.37
C LEU A 380 -15.08 -13.75 -22.12
N LEU A 381 -13.98 -13.98 -22.84
CA LEU A 381 -12.72 -13.27 -22.60
C LEU A 381 -12.86 -11.74 -22.76
N ASN A 382 -13.67 -11.27 -23.72
CA ASN A 382 -13.93 -9.83 -23.88
C ASN A 382 -14.78 -9.22 -22.77
N LYS A 383 -15.54 -10.03 -22.04
CA LYS A 383 -16.45 -9.59 -20.99
C LYS A 383 -15.83 -9.69 -19.59
N ALA A 384 -14.79 -10.48 -19.41
CA ALA A 384 -14.16 -10.71 -18.10
C ALA A 384 -13.62 -9.40 -17.49
N GLU A 385 -13.90 -9.17 -16.21
CA GLU A 385 -13.37 -8.02 -15.45
C GLU A 385 -11.85 -8.11 -15.26
N ASN A 386 -11.34 -9.31 -14.93
CA ASN A 386 -9.91 -9.61 -14.86
C ASN A 386 -9.52 -10.53 -16.03
N LYS A 387 -9.42 -9.95 -17.22
CA LYS A 387 -9.22 -10.66 -18.50
C LYS A 387 -7.96 -11.54 -18.53
N LEU A 388 -6.84 -11.07 -18.01
CA LEU A 388 -5.55 -11.76 -18.08
C LEU A 388 -5.45 -12.93 -17.08
N ILE A 389 -6.01 -12.75 -15.88
CA ILE A 389 -6.08 -13.85 -14.91
C ILE A 389 -7.13 -14.88 -15.36
N PHE A 390 -8.26 -14.43 -15.90
CA PHE A 390 -9.27 -15.32 -16.48
C PHE A 390 -8.70 -16.15 -17.65
N LEU A 391 -7.86 -15.55 -18.50
CA LEU A 391 -7.12 -16.28 -19.54
C LEU A 391 -6.23 -17.39 -18.95
N SER A 392 -5.50 -17.09 -17.88
CA SER A 392 -4.65 -18.07 -17.18
C SER A 392 -5.49 -19.23 -16.64
N PHE A 393 -6.66 -18.93 -16.08
CA PHE A 393 -7.65 -19.93 -15.67
C PHE A 393 -8.14 -20.77 -16.87
N CYS A 394 -8.49 -20.17 -18.00
CA CYS A 394 -8.99 -20.91 -19.16
C CYS A 394 -7.96 -21.93 -19.68
N PHE A 395 -6.68 -21.54 -19.77
CA PHE A 395 -5.60 -22.48 -20.13
C PHE A 395 -5.49 -23.64 -19.14
N GLU A 396 -5.53 -23.36 -17.84
CA GLU A 396 -5.45 -24.39 -16.80
C GLU A 396 -6.68 -25.31 -16.82
N PHE A 397 -7.87 -24.74 -17.01
CA PHE A 397 -9.11 -25.49 -17.08
C PHE A 397 -9.16 -26.39 -18.32
N LYS A 398 -8.57 -25.96 -19.44
CA LYS A 398 -8.40 -26.79 -20.64
C LYS A 398 -7.52 -28.02 -20.35
N LYS A 399 -6.45 -27.89 -19.55
CA LYS A 399 -5.63 -29.04 -19.11
C LYS A 399 -6.45 -30.03 -18.26
N TYR A 400 -7.28 -29.52 -17.35
CA TYR A 400 -8.17 -30.34 -16.54
C TYR A 400 -9.16 -31.15 -17.42
N ILE A 401 -9.79 -30.50 -18.42
CA ILE A 401 -10.71 -31.19 -19.33
C ILE A 401 -9.99 -32.21 -20.21
N GLN A 402 -8.77 -31.91 -20.67
CA GLN A 402 -7.94 -32.87 -21.41
C GLN A 402 -7.64 -34.11 -20.58
N ALA A 403 -7.28 -33.95 -19.30
CA ALA A 403 -7.05 -35.07 -18.39
C ALA A 403 -8.30 -35.95 -18.21
N ILE A 404 -9.49 -35.35 -18.11
CA ILE A 404 -10.76 -36.10 -18.09
C ILE A 404 -10.95 -36.90 -19.39
N ASN A 405 -10.79 -36.26 -20.54
CA ASN A 405 -11.00 -36.89 -21.84
C ASN A 405 -10.01 -38.05 -22.08
N ASN A 406 -8.78 -37.90 -21.61
CA ASN A 406 -7.74 -38.93 -21.68
C ASN A 406 -7.89 -40.04 -20.62
N LYS A 407 -8.84 -39.90 -19.68
CA LYS A 407 -9.02 -40.80 -18.53
C LYS A 407 -7.79 -40.85 -17.61
N ASP A 408 -7.06 -39.74 -17.51
CA ASP A 408 -5.95 -39.60 -16.57
C ASP A 408 -6.47 -39.57 -15.12
N THR A 409 -5.61 -39.91 -14.16
CA THR A 409 -5.98 -39.88 -12.72
C THR A 409 -5.77 -38.51 -12.09
N PHE A 410 -4.88 -37.69 -12.65
CA PHE A 410 -4.53 -36.35 -12.19
C PHE A 410 -4.05 -35.48 -13.35
N PHE A 411 -4.05 -34.17 -13.16
CA PHE A 411 -3.29 -33.24 -13.98
C PHE A 411 -2.29 -32.47 -13.11
N ILE A 412 -1.23 -31.93 -13.72
CA ILE A 412 -0.24 -31.12 -13.00
C ILE A 412 -0.66 -29.66 -13.12
N SER A 413 -0.87 -29.01 -11.97
CA SER A 413 -1.25 -27.62 -11.88
C SER A 413 -0.10 -26.75 -11.39
N HIS A 414 0.11 -25.62 -12.06
CA HIS A 414 1.06 -24.58 -11.66
C HIS A 414 0.35 -23.25 -11.31
N LEU A 415 -0.96 -23.19 -11.54
CA LEU A 415 -1.77 -21.99 -11.39
C LEU A 415 -1.95 -21.62 -9.91
N PRO A 416 -1.56 -20.41 -9.49
CA PRO A 416 -1.86 -19.91 -8.17
C PRO A 416 -3.34 -19.46 -8.06
N ILE A 417 -4.13 -20.17 -7.25
CA ILE A 417 -5.51 -19.79 -6.92
C ILE A 417 -5.50 -18.74 -5.83
N GLN A 418 -5.97 -17.54 -6.14
CA GLN A 418 -6.05 -16.40 -5.22
C GLN A 418 -7.35 -16.42 -4.39
N LEU A 419 -7.23 -16.11 -3.10
CA LEU A 419 -8.30 -16.04 -2.11
C LEU A 419 -8.24 -14.67 -1.44
N ASP A 420 -9.23 -13.81 -1.71
CA ASP A 420 -9.27 -12.45 -1.16
C ASP A 420 -10.13 -12.40 0.11
N ALA A 421 -9.62 -11.76 1.16
CA ALA A 421 -10.39 -11.52 2.38
C ALA A 421 -11.53 -10.52 2.15
N SER A 422 -12.72 -10.81 2.70
CA SER A 422 -13.86 -9.91 2.57
C SER A 422 -13.78 -8.74 3.56
N CYS A 423 -13.42 -7.54 3.10
CA CYS A 423 -13.39 -6.33 3.93
C CYS A 423 -12.45 -6.46 5.15
N ASN A 424 -11.23 -6.95 4.92
CA ASN A 424 -10.25 -7.34 5.95
C ASN A 424 -10.08 -6.31 7.09
N GLY A 425 -9.96 -5.01 6.76
CA GLY A 425 -9.80 -3.96 7.79
C GLY A 425 -10.95 -3.91 8.80
N PHE A 426 -12.21 -4.03 8.35
CA PHE A 426 -13.35 -4.09 9.26
C PHE A 426 -13.47 -5.44 9.96
N GLN A 427 -13.05 -6.54 9.35
CA GLN A 427 -12.99 -7.85 10.03
C GLN A 427 -12.07 -7.77 11.27
N HIS A 428 -10.85 -7.25 11.11
CA HIS A 428 -9.91 -7.09 12.23
C HIS A 428 -10.45 -6.13 13.31
N LEU A 429 -11.07 -5.01 12.93
CA LEU A 429 -11.67 -4.10 13.91
C LEU A 429 -12.82 -4.76 14.68
N THR A 430 -13.66 -5.54 13.99
CA THR A 430 -14.82 -6.23 14.57
C THR A 430 -14.40 -7.32 15.55
N LEU A 431 -13.37 -8.10 15.20
CA LEU A 431 -12.80 -9.11 16.08
C LEU A 431 -12.09 -8.47 17.29
N LEU A 432 -11.45 -7.30 17.10
CA LEU A 432 -10.78 -6.58 18.19
C LEU A 432 -11.75 -6.07 19.26
N ILE A 433 -12.93 -5.60 18.85
CA ILE A 433 -13.98 -5.09 19.75
C ILE A 433 -15.03 -6.14 20.14
N ASP A 434 -14.97 -7.33 19.54
CA ASP A 434 -15.92 -8.42 19.77
C ASP A 434 -17.39 -8.00 19.55
N ASP A 435 -17.67 -7.37 18.39
CA ASP A 435 -19.02 -6.92 18.01
C ASP A 435 -19.75 -7.98 17.16
N LEU A 436 -20.66 -8.70 17.81
CA LEU A 436 -21.44 -9.78 17.18
C LEU A 436 -22.36 -9.27 16.06
N ALA A 437 -22.95 -8.08 16.19
CA ALA A 437 -23.86 -7.54 15.19
C ALA A 437 -23.11 -7.21 13.90
N LEU A 438 -21.97 -6.54 14.02
CA LEU A 438 -21.13 -6.21 12.88
C LEU A 438 -20.47 -7.46 12.26
N SER A 439 -20.13 -8.46 13.09
CA SER A 439 -19.51 -9.72 12.61
C SER A 439 -20.38 -10.45 11.59
N LYS A 440 -21.70 -10.40 11.78
CA LYS A 440 -22.68 -10.99 10.87
C LYS A 440 -22.61 -10.35 9.50
N GLU A 441 -22.31 -9.05 9.39
CA GLU A 441 -22.26 -8.31 8.12
C GLU A 441 -20.91 -8.41 7.39
N LEU A 442 -19.90 -9.04 8.02
CA LEU A 442 -18.53 -9.14 7.53
C LEU A 442 -18.08 -10.58 7.25
N ASN A 443 -19.05 -11.49 7.07
CA ASN A 443 -18.82 -12.91 6.81
C ASN A 443 -17.93 -13.59 7.89
N LEU A 444 -17.99 -13.11 9.14
CA LEU A 444 -17.26 -13.70 10.27
C LEU A 444 -18.08 -14.75 11.02
N SER A 445 -19.40 -14.73 10.86
CA SER A 445 -20.33 -15.70 11.48
C SER A 445 -20.47 -16.99 10.66
N GLU A 446 -21.12 -18.00 11.25
CA GLU A 446 -21.48 -19.26 10.58
C GLU A 446 -22.18 -19.01 9.23
N SER A 447 -21.70 -19.68 8.18
CA SER A 447 -22.24 -19.62 6.82
C SER A 447 -21.93 -20.90 6.06
N TYR A 448 -22.69 -21.18 5.01
CA TYR A 448 -22.58 -22.38 4.17
C TYR A 448 -22.26 -22.02 2.71
N CYS A 449 -21.71 -22.96 1.94
CA CYS A 449 -21.37 -22.77 0.51
C CYS A 449 -22.59 -22.46 -0.39
N THR A 450 -23.80 -22.68 0.11
CA THR A 450 -25.07 -22.33 -0.54
C THR A 450 -25.53 -20.92 -0.23
N ASP A 451 -25.00 -20.30 0.82
CA ASP A 451 -25.40 -18.95 1.19
C ASP A 451 -24.76 -17.94 0.25
N VAL A 452 -25.43 -16.80 0.04
CA VAL A 452 -24.84 -15.70 -0.71
C VAL A 452 -23.89 -14.93 0.24
N PRO A 453 -22.62 -14.70 -0.14
CA PRO A 453 -21.69 -13.94 0.69
C PRO A 453 -22.22 -12.52 0.87
N LYS A 454 -22.09 -11.98 2.09
CA LYS A 454 -22.55 -10.62 2.38
C LYS A 454 -21.62 -9.59 1.76
N ASP A 455 -22.22 -8.57 1.16
CA ASP A 455 -21.53 -7.41 0.60
C ASP A 455 -21.71 -6.20 1.53
N PHE A 456 -20.80 -6.08 2.50
CA PHE A 456 -20.80 -5.01 3.51
C PHE A 456 -20.94 -3.61 2.90
N TYR A 457 -20.34 -3.38 1.73
CA TYR A 457 -20.42 -2.08 1.07
C TYR A 457 -21.86 -1.79 0.61
N SER A 458 -22.51 -2.74 -0.06
CA SER A 458 -23.91 -2.58 -0.49
C SER A 458 -24.84 -2.43 0.72
N PHE A 459 -24.59 -3.16 1.81
CA PHE A 459 -25.31 -3.00 3.07
C PHE A 459 -25.19 -1.57 3.64
N VAL A 460 -23.98 -1.00 3.69
CA VAL A 460 -23.77 0.39 4.14
C VAL A 460 -24.51 1.38 3.24
N GLY A 461 -24.50 1.16 1.93
CA GLY A 461 -25.23 2.00 0.96
C GLY A 461 -26.75 2.01 1.23
N LEU A 462 -27.33 0.85 1.51
CA LEU A 462 -28.74 0.72 1.90
C LEU A 462 -29.02 1.45 3.23
N LYS A 463 -28.17 1.26 4.24
CA LYS A 463 -28.35 1.91 5.55
C LYS A 463 -28.25 3.43 5.50
N ILE A 464 -27.45 3.97 4.59
CA ILE A 464 -27.39 5.42 4.33
C ILE A 464 -28.71 5.92 3.75
N LYS A 465 -29.32 5.18 2.82
CA LYS A 465 -30.64 5.52 2.28
C LYS A 465 -31.71 5.48 3.37
N ASP A 466 -31.75 4.39 4.16
CA ASP A 466 -32.66 4.25 5.30
C ASP A 466 -32.55 5.45 6.25
N TYR A 467 -31.31 5.89 6.55
CA TYR A 467 -31.06 7.07 7.36
C TYR A 467 -31.73 8.31 6.77
N PHE A 468 -31.52 8.62 5.49
CA PHE A 468 -32.12 9.81 4.88
C PHE A 468 -33.65 9.74 4.83
N TYR A 469 -34.24 8.59 4.50
CA TYR A 469 -35.71 8.40 4.55
C TYR A 469 -36.26 8.67 5.95
N SER A 470 -35.64 8.08 6.99
CA SER A 470 -36.08 8.27 8.37
C SER A 470 -35.99 9.73 8.85
N GLN A 471 -35.00 10.49 8.37
CA GLN A 471 -34.85 11.90 8.71
C GLN A 471 -35.92 12.77 8.03
N LEU A 472 -36.27 12.44 6.78
CA LEU A 472 -37.34 13.13 6.03
C LEU A 472 -38.72 12.88 6.66
N GLU A 473 -38.99 11.66 7.13
CA GLU A 473 -40.26 11.31 7.82
C GLU A 473 -40.40 12.04 9.15
N ASN A 474 -39.34 12.07 9.97
CA ASN A 474 -39.39 12.68 11.30
C ASN A 474 -39.45 14.22 11.25
N ASN A 475 -38.95 14.85 10.17
CA ASN A 475 -39.09 16.26 9.77
C ASN A 475 -38.75 17.36 10.82
N LYS A 476 -38.34 16.99 12.05
CA LYS A 476 -38.03 17.91 13.15
C LYS A 476 -36.63 18.48 13.01
N GLY A 477 -36.53 19.80 12.84
CA GLY A 477 -35.26 20.55 12.94
C GLY A 477 -34.39 20.57 11.68
N LEU A 478 -34.87 20.05 10.54
CA LEU A 478 -34.15 20.14 9.26
C LEU A 478 -34.38 21.51 8.59
N SER A 479 -33.30 22.15 8.17
CA SER A 479 -33.35 23.35 7.31
C SER A 479 -33.96 23.02 5.94
N THR A 480 -34.49 24.02 5.23
CA THR A 480 -35.02 23.82 3.86
C THR A 480 -33.96 23.25 2.92
N GLU A 481 -32.71 23.70 3.07
CA GLU A 481 -31.57 23.20 2.30
C GLU A 481 -31.25 21.73 2.62
N ASP A 482 -31.24 21.33 3.90
CA ASP A 482 -31.00 19.94 4.29
C ASP A 482 -32.13 19.02 3.83
N LYS A 483 -33.39 19.47 3.87
CA LYS A 483 -34.52 18.67 3.34
C LYS A 483 -34.33 18.38 1.86
N LEU A 484 -33.97 19.38 1.06
CA LEU A 484 -33.70 19.20 -0.36
C LEU A 484 -32.49 18.27 -0.60
N SER A 485 -31.41 18.47 0.15
CA SER A 485 -30.22 17.62 0.12
C SER A 485 -30.56 16.15 0.43
N TYR A 486 -31.34 15.92 1.50
CA TYR A 486 -31.70 14.59 1.95
C TYR A 486 -32.63 13.89 0.96
N GLN A 487 -33.56 14.62 0.32
CA GLN A 487 -34.39 14.08 -0.76
C GLN A 487 -33.55 13.61 -1.94
N LYS A 488 -32.58 14.43 -2.38
CA LYS A 488 -31.63 14.06 -3.45
C LYS A 488 -30.84 12.81 -3.08
N LEU A 489 -30.30 12.76 -1.86
CA LEU A 489 -29.46 11.66 -1.39
C LEU A 489 -30.25 10.37 -1.10
N ALA A 490 -31.51 10.47 -0.68
CA ALA A 490 -32.39 9.31 -0.52
C ALA A 490 -32.74 8.69 -1.88
N ASN A 491 -32.95 9.52 -2.90
CA ASN A 491 -33.23 9.07 -4.27
C ASN A 491 -31.96 8.61 -5.02
N LEU A 492 -30.77 8.99 -4.55
CA LEU A 492 -29.51 8.57 -5.14
C LEU A 492 -29.33 7.05 -5.03
N ASN A 493 -29.06 6.40 -6.16
CA ASN A 493 -28.69 4.99 -6.19
C ASN A 493 -27.24 4.79 -5.73
N LEU A 494 -27.06 4.63 -4.41
CA LEU A 494 -25.78 4.32 -3.74
C LEU A 494 -25.32 2.88 -4.02
N HIS A 495 -25.04 2.59 -5.28
CA HIS A 495 -24.49 1.31 -5.70
C HIS A 495 -23.06 1.10 -5.16
N ARG A 496 -22.71 -0.16 -4.94
CA ARG A 496 -21.44 -0.61 -4.33
C ARG A 496 -20.21 0.14 -4.82
N THR A 497 -20.03 0.29 -6.14
CA THR A 497 -18.80 0.88 -6.70
C THR A 497 -18.61 2.35 -6.34
N LEU A 498 -19.70 3.09 -6.07
CA LEU A 498 -19.64 4.49 -5.67
C LEU A 498 -19.08 4.67 -4.24
N ILE A 499 -19.46 3.77 -3.33
CA ILE A 499 -19.14 3.91 -1.90
C ILE A 499 -18.00 3.00 -1.44
N LYS A 500 -17.66 1.93 -2.19
CA LYS A 500 -16.64 0.94 -1.80
C LYS A 500 -15.34 1.61 -1.37
N LYS A 501 -14.79 2.50 -2.19
CA LYS A 501 -13.50 3.17 -1.92
C LYS A 501 -13.56 4.05 -0.67
N ALA A 502 -14.68 4.75 -0.47
CA ALA A 502 -14.94 5.56 0.71
C ALA A 502 -15.02 4.71 1.98
N VAL A 503 -15.83 3.64 1.97
CA VAL A 503 -16.03 2.76 3.14
C VAL A 503 -14.76 1.97 3.46
N MET A 504 -14.11 1.36 2.46
CA MET A 504 -12.92 0.51 2.62
C MET A 504 -11.73 1.26 3.22
N THR A 505 -11.70 2.60 3.11
CA THR A 505 -10.59 3.42 3.61
C THR A 505 -10.81 3.95 5.04
N ILE A 506 -11.98 3.70 5.65
CA ILE A 506 -12.30 4.12 7.03
C ILE A 506 -11.43 3.40 8.08
N PRO A 507 -11.21 2.07 8.05
CA PRO A 507 -10.29 1.40 8.97
C PRO A 507 -8.85 1.94 8.89
N TYR A 508 -8.53 2.57 7.76
CA TYR A 508 -7.24 3.21 7.49
C TYR A 508 -7.26 4.72 7.71
N ASN A 509 -8.26 5.21 8.46
CA ASN A 509 -8.41 6.58 8.94
C ASN A 509 -8.29 7.63 7.82
N ALA A 510 -8.88 7.34 6.65
CA ALA A 510 -8.97 8.31 5.57
C ALA A 510 -9.62 9.62 6.04
N SER A 511 -9.05 10.75 5.62
CA SER A 511 -9.57 12.06 6.01
C SER A 511 -10.98 12.27 5.46
N VAL A 512 -11.76 13.14 6.12
CA VAL A 512 -13.09 13.56 5.66
C VAL A 512 -13.05 14.00 4.19
N GLN A 513 -12.04 14.81 3.82
CA GLN A 513 -11.88 15.26 2.46
C GLN A 513 -11.59 14.11 1.48
N SER A 514 -10.78 13.12 1.89
CA SER A 514 -10.47 11.97 1.05
C SER A 514 -11.71 11.12 0.77
N ILE A 515 -12.51 10.84 1.81
CA ILE A 515 -13.77 10.10 1.71
C ILE A 515 -14.72 10.81 0.73
N VAL A 516 -14.89 12.13 0.88
CA VAL A 516 -15.72 12.94 -0.03
C VAL A 516 -15.19 12.89 -1.46
N ASN A 517 -13.87 13.04 -1.64
CA ASN A 517 -13.25 12.99 -2.96
C ASN A 517 -13.44 11.62 -3.63
N TYR A 518 -13.33 10.51 -2.89
CA TYR A 518 -13.56 9.17 -3.42
C TYR A 518 -14.98 8.97 -3.93
N ILE A 519 -15.98 9.53 -3.23
CA ILE A 519 -17.37 9.48 -3.70
C ILE A 519 -17.52 10.33 -4.97
N LYS A 520 -16.92 11.53 -4.99
CA LYS A 520 -16.96 12.45 -6.14
C LYS A 520 -16.33 11.89 -7.41
N GLU A 521 -15.43 10.90 -7.33
CA GLU A 521 -14.87 10.24 -8.53
C GLU A 521 -15.97 9.63 -9.44
N GLY A 522 -17.11 9.25 -8.84
CA GLY A 522 -18.30 8.78 -9.56
C GLY A 522 -19.12 9.87 -10.26
N PHE A 523 -18.81 11.15 -10.03
CA PHE A 523 -19.54 12.30 -10.54
C PHE A 523 -18.71 13.09 -11.57
N GLU A 524 -19.40 13.73 -12.50
CA GLU A 524 -18.86 14.74 -13.40
C GLU A 524 -18.99 16.10 -12.73
N LYS A 525 -17.90 16.87 -12.68
CA LYS A 525 -17.84 18.20 -12.07
C LYS A 525 -18.04 19.26 -13.16
N LYS A 526 -19.06 20.10 -13.03
CA LYS A 526 -19.35 21.22 -13.95
C LYS A 526 -19.38 22.55 -13.22
N ILE A 527 -19.17 23.64 -13.95
CA ILE A 527 -19.44 24.99 -13.45
C ILE A 527 -20.96 25.13 -13.32
N ASN A 528 -21.42 25.75 -12.25
CA ASN A 528 -22.84 26.06 -12.11
C ASN A 528 -23.24 27.06 -13.23
N PRO A 529 -24.28 26.78 -14.05
CA PRO A 529 -24.71 27.66 -15.14
C PRO A 529 -24.96 29.12 -14.70
N GLU A 530 -25.45 29.34 -13.47
CA GLU A 530 -25.64 30.68 -12.91
C GLU A 530 -24.32 31.46 -12.74
N ASN A 531 -23.19 30.75 -12.66
CA ASN A 531 -21.85 31.30 -12.55
C ASN A 531 -21.08 31.33 -13.89
N GLU A 532 -21.61 30.74 -14.97
CA GLU A 532 -20.93 30.69 -16.28
C GLU A 532 -20.72 32.08 -16.87
N LEU A 533 -21.68 33.01 -16.72
CA LEU A 533 -21.58 34.40 -17.19
C LEU A 533 -20.34 35.13 -16.64
N SER A 534 -20.01 34.88 -15.36
CA SER A 534 -18.84 35.46 -14.67
C SER A 534 -17.51 34.86 -15.13
N SER A 535 -17.52 33.61 -15.60
CA SER A 535 -16.34 32.91 -16.12
C SER A 535 -16.00 33.34 -17.55
N SER A 536 -17.03 33.61 -18.37
CA SER A 536 -16.90 34.14 -19.72
C SER A 536 -16.27 35.53 -19.72
N LEU A 537 -16.66 36.40 -18.78
CA LEU A 537 -16.08 37.74 -18.57
C LEU A 537 -14.57 37.69 -18.22
N ARG A 538 -14.14 36.71 -17.41
CA ARG A 538 -12.72 36.51 -17.05
C ARG A 538 -11.88 35.90 -18.17
N SER A 539 -12.50 35.22 -19.14
CA SER A 539 -11.81 34.57 -20.27
C SER A 539 -11.40 35.52 -21.42
N GLY A 540 -11.77 36.80 -21.35
CA GLY A 540 -11.21 37.86 -22.21
C GLY A 540 -11.87 38.04 -23.59
N VAL A 541 -13.19 37.84 -23.72
CA VAL A 541 -13.92 37.96 -25.00
C VAL A 541 -14.65 39.32 -25.17
N LEU A 542 -14.52 40.27 -24.24
CA LEU A 542 -15.17 41.61 -24.32
C LEU A 542 -14.19 42.76 -24.04
N SER A 543 -14.49 43.92 -24.63
CA SER A 543 -13.67 45.15 -24.66
C SER A 543 -13.33 45.75 -23.29
N GLU A 544 -12.21 46.46 -23.21
CA GLU A 544 -11.56 46.92 -21.98
C GLU A 544 -12.38 47.91 -21.12
N GLU A 545 -13.40 48.56 -21.67
CA GLU A 545 -14.07 49.68 -21.02
C GLU A 545 -15.05 49.29 -19.90
N ASN A 546 -15.47 48.02 -19.79
CA ASN A 546 -16.43 47.57 -18.74
C ASN A 546 -15.83 46.62 -17.69
N LYS A 547 -14.51 46.39 -17.71
CA LYS A 547 -13.87 45.30 -16.94
C LYS A 547 -13.75 45.58 -15.44
N ALA A 548 -13.44 46.82 -15.07
CA ALA A 548 -13.15 47.18 -13.68
C ALA A 548 -14.41 47.28 -12.80
N GLU A 549 -15.54 47.74 -13.35
CA GLU A 549 -16.82 47.81 -12.62
C GLU A 549 -17.50 46.43 -12.53
N ALA A 550 -17.42 45.62 -13.59
CA ALA A 550 -17.99 44.26 -13.59
C ALA A 550 -17.22 43.27 -12.68
N GLU A 551 -15.89 43.40 -12.57
CA GLU A 551 -15.08 42.56 -11.66
C GLU A 551 -15.37 42.87 -10.17
N ALA A 552 -15.64 44.13 -9.83
CA ALA A 552 -15.95 44.56 -8.48
C ALA A 552 -17.37 44.15 -8.01
N GLU A 553 -18.33 44.01 -8.92
CA GLU A 553 -19.67 43.45 -8.63
C GLU A 553 -19.67 41.91 -8.61
N ALA A 554 -18.94 41.25 -9.52
CA ALA A 554 -18.86 39.79 -9.57
C ALA A 554 -18.17 39.17 -8.33
N GLU A 555 -17.23 39.89 -7.69
CA GLU A 555 -16.63 39.44 -6.43
C GLU A 555 -17.56 39.57 -5.21
N LYS A 556 -18.62 40.38 -5.30
CA LYS A 556 -19.61 40.56 -4.22
C LYS A 556 -20.79 39.59 -4.29
N MET A 557 -21.03 38.94 -5.43
CA MET A 557 -22.23 38.10 -5.68
C MET A 557 -22.03 36.59 -5.58
N ILE A 558 -20.85 36.06 -5.26
CA ILE A 558 -20.62 34.60 -5.25
C ILE A 558 -20.55 34.07 -3.81
N PRO A 559 -21.57 33.37 -3.29
CA PRO A 559 -21.39 32.49 -2.16
C PRO A 559 -20.37 31.42 -2.55
N LYS A 560 -19.21 31.38 -1.89
CA LYS A 560 -18.09 30.44 -2.17
C LYS A 560 -18.48 28.94 -2.21
N ASN A 561 -19.68 28.56 -1.79
CA ASN A 561 -20.09 27.17 -1.62
C ASN A 561 -20.77 26.51 -2.85
N ASN A 562 -21.23 27.25 -3.87
CA ASN A 562 -22.03 26.70 -5.00
C ASN A 562 -21.45 26.95 -6.40
N TYR A 563 -20.14 27.20 -6.51
CA TYR A 563 -19.49 27.45 -7.80
C TYR A 563 -19.53 26.24 -8.75
N TYR A 564 -19.48 25.04 -8.20
CA TYR A 564 -19.49 23.79 -8.97
C TYR A 564 -20.72 22.95 -8.64
N ILE A 565 -21.25 22.30 -9.67
CA ILE A 565 -22.27 21.26 -9.56
C ILE A 565 -21.69 19.90 -9.94
N TYR A 566 -22.29 18.84 -9.41
CA TYR A 566 -21.86 17.48 -9.62
C TYR A 566 -23.01 16.64 -10.15
N ILE A 567 -22.78 15.94 -11.25
CA ILE A 567 -23.78 15.12 -11.93
C ILE A 567 -23.29 13.67 -11.93
N LEU A 568 -24.14 12.72 -11.57
CA LEU A 568 -23.72 11.31 -11.52
C LEU A 568 -23.48 10.81 -12.95
N LYS A 569 -22.28 10.28 -13.22
CA LYS A 569 -21.87 9.87 -14.59
C LYS A 569 -22.79 8.84 -15.24
N LYS A 570 -23.44 8.00 -14.44
CA LYS A 570 -24.32 6.90 -14.89
C LYS A 570 -25.80 7.29 -14.93
N ASP A 571 -26.19 8.41 -14.32
CA ASP A 571 -27.57 8.87 -14.23
C ASP A 571 -27.58 10.39 -14.02
N PRO A 572 -27.63 11.18 -15.10
CA PRO A 572 -27.46 12.64 -15.01
C PRO A 572 -28.72 13.38 -14.53
N SER A 573 -29.72 12.69 -13.99
CA SER A 573 -31.02 13.27 -13.63
C SER A 573 -31.00 14.16 -12.39
N ILE A 574 -30.02 14.01 -11.49
CA ILE A 574 -29.96 14.73 -10.22
C ILE A 574 -28.65 15.53 -10.12
N VAL A 575 -28.78 16.82 -9.77
CA VAL A 575 -27.67 17.74 -9.56
C VAL A 575 -27.32 17.85 -8.07
N PHE A 576 -26.07 17.60 -7.76
CA PHE A 576 -25.52 17.64 -6.40
C PHE A 576 -24.59 18.84 -6.20
N LEU A 577 -24.60 19.38 -4.98
CA LEU A 577 -23.74 20.47 -4.51
C LEU A 577 -22.67 19.92 -3.55
N GLU A 578 -21.70 20.75 -3.21
CA GLU A 578 -20.65 20.40 -2.24
C GLU A 578 -21.21 19.99 -0.87
N SER A 579 -22.28 20.67 -0.43
CA SER A 579 -23.00 20.39 0.82
C SER A 579 -23.64 19.00 0.85
N ASP A 580 -24.11 18.50 -0.30
CA ASP A 580 -24.72 17.16 -0.39
C ASP A 580 -23.71 16.06 -0.04
N PHE A 581 -22.46 16.19 -0.50
CA PHE A 581 -21.41 15.24 -0.15
C PHE A 581 -21.03 15.29 1.34
N GLN A 582 -21.13 16.46 1.98
CA GLN A 582 -20.92 16.57 3.42
C GLN A 582 -22.03 15.89 4.21
N ASN A 583 -23.29 16.02 3.77
CA ASN A 583 -24.43 15.34 4.36
C ASN A 583 -24.36 13.82 4.16
N LEU A 584 -23.98 13.36 2.96
CA LEU A 584 -23.68 11.94 2.70
C LEU A 584 -22.59 11.39 3.62
N ARG A 585 -21.52 12.15 3.83
CA ARG A 585 -20.43 11.79 4.75
C ARG A 585 -20.89 11.77 6.21
N LYS A 586 -21.76 12.68 6.65
CA LYS A 586 -22.37 12.65 7.99
C LYS A 586 -23.20 11.36 8.16
N ALA A 587 -24.03 11.03 7.19
CA ALA A 587 -24.84 9.81 7.20
C ALA A 587 -23.96 8.55 7.27
N LEU A 588 -22.89 8.48 6.47
CA LEU A 588 -21.92 7.39 6.52
C LEU A 588 -21.30 7.23 7.92
N ASN A 589 -20.90 8.33 8.54
CA ASN A 589 -20.39 8.31 9.91
C ASN A 589 -21.44 7.80 10.91
N ILE A 590 -22.69 8.23 10.79
CA ILE A 590 -23.77 7.79 11.69
C ILE A 590 -24.01 6.29 11.53
N VAL A 591 -24.15 5.82 10.29
CA VAL A 591 -24.40 4.41 9.96
C VAL A 591 -23.32 3.47 10.51
N LEU A 592 -22.06 3.91 10.54
CA LEU A 592 -20.95 3.07 11.00
C LEU A 592 -20.60 3.24 12.47
N PHE A 593 -20.65 4.46 13.01
CA PHE A 593 -20.13 4.76 14.34
C PHE A 593 -21.23 4.95 15.40
N VAL A 594 -22.42 5.40 14.99
CA VAL A 594 -23.56 5.53 15.91
C VAL A 594 -24.30 4.20 16.03
N ASN A 595 -24.54 3.51 14.91
CA ASN A 595 -25.21 2.19 14.94
C ASN A 595 -24.33 1.09 15.56
N TYR A 596 -23.01 1.24 15.51
CA TYR A 596 -22.04 0.32 16.13
C TYR A 596 -21.18 1.09 17.16
N PRO A 597 -21.70 1.35 18.36
CA PRO A 597 -21.07 2.25 19.34
C PRO A 597 -19.68 1.77 19.79
N LYS A 598 -19.43 0.46 19.80
CA LYS A 598 -18.12 -0.11 20.15
C LYS A 598 -16.99 0.38 19.23
N LEU A 599 -17.26 0.64 17.95
CA LEU A 599 -16.28 1.24 17.03
C LEU A 599 -15.92 2.67 17.44
N THR A 600 -16.90 3.46 17.88
CA THR A 600 -16.67 4.82 18.39
C THR A 600 -15.81 4.80 19.65
N LEU A 601 -16.13 3.90 20.58
CA LEU A 601 -15.39 3.74 21.82
C LEU A 601 -13.94 3.33 21.56
N LEU A 602 -13.69 2.41 20.61
CA LEU A 602 -12.34 2.04 20.19
C LEU A 602 -11.57 3.24 19.61
N LEU A 603 -12.19 4.02 18.72
CA LEU A 603 -11.53 5.20 18.15
C LEU A 603 -11.16 6.22 19.22
N ASP A 604 -12.05 6.46 20.18
CA ASP A 604 -11.80 7.41 21.25
C ASP A 604 -10.76 6.89 22.25
N TYR A 605 -10.73 5.58 22.52
CA TYR A 605 -9.66 4.92 23.26
C TYR A 605 -8.30 5.15 22.58
N LEU A 606 -8.16 4.83 21.29
CA LEU A 606 -6.90 4.99 20.57
C LEU A 606 -6.45 6.46 20.49
N LYS A 607 -7.39 7.41 20.30
CA LYS A 607 -7.08 8.84 20.36
C LYS A 607 -6.52 9.26 21.71
N LYS A 608 -7.10 8.78 22.83
CA LYS A 608 -6.63 9.09 24.18
C LYS A 608 -5.24 8.50 24.44
N ILE A 609 -4.99 7.26 24.02
CA ILE A 609 -3.65 6.63 24.08
C ILE A 609 -2.62 7.48 23.33
N ALA A 610 -2.95 7.92 22.11
CA ALA A 610 -2.07 8.79 21.33
C ALA A 610 -1.81 10.15 22.00
N ILE A 611 -2.82 10.75 22.65
CA ILE A 611 -2.66 12.00 23.41
C ILE A 611 -1.71 11.80 24.60
N ILE A 612 -1.90 10.73 25.38
CA ILE A 612 -1.03 10.40 26.53
C ILE A 612 0.42 10.18 26.05
N SER A 613 0.60 9.39 24.99
CA SER A 613 1.91 9.14 24.37
C SER A 613 2.60 10.43 23.94
N ASN A 614 1.87 11.35 23.29
CA ASN A 614 2.41 12.64 22.87
C ASN A 614 2.82 13.51 24.07
N SER A 615 1.97 13.61 25.10
CA SER A 615 2.27 14.41 26.30
C SER A 615 3.47 13.87 27.08
N LEU A 616 3.67 12.56 27.08
CA LEU A 616 4.81 11.90 27.72
C LEU A 616 6.02 11.76 26.79
N SER A 617 5.91 12.11 25.50
CA SER A 617 6.98 11.93 24.50
C SER A 617 7.53 10.50 24.42
N ILE A 618 6.69 9.50 24.67
CA ILE A 618 7.05 8.07 24.60
C ILE A 618 6.43 7.41 23.36
N PRO A 619 7.04 6.34 22.83
CA PRO A 619 6.43 5.55 21.77
C PRO A 619 5.21 4.77 22.26
N ILE A 620 4.36 4.35 21.31
CA ILE A 620 3.27 3.40 21.55
C ILE A 620 3.73 2.03 21.04
N PRO A 621 4.14 1.10 21.91
CA PRO A 621 4.49 -0.24 21.49
C PRO A 621 3.29 -1.18 21.50
N TRP A 622 3.29 -2.15 20.60
CA TRP A 622 2.42 -3.32 20.69
C TRP A 622 3.11 -4.55 20.13
N ILE A 623 2.75 -5.70 20.71
CA ILE A 623 3.34 -7.00 20.42
C ILE A 623 2.33 -7.81 19.62
N LEU A 624 2.74 -8.34 18.48
CA LEU A 624 1.92 -9.19 17.63
C LEU A 624 2.09 -10.67 17.97
N ALA A 625 1.07 -11.47 17.64
CA ALA A 625 1.14 -12.94 17.75
C ALA A 625 2.27 -13.56 16.91
N SER A 626 2.74 -12.85 15.87
CA SER A 626 3.92 -13.24 15.08
C SER A 626 5.23 -13.09 15.85
N GLY A 627 5.26 -12.38 16.98
CA GLY A 627 6.47 -12.04 17.75
C GLY A 627 7.14 -10.73 17.32
N LEU A 628 6.57 -9.99 16.37
CA LEU A 628 7.02 -8.65 16.01
C LEU A 628 6.52 -7.63 17.05
N VAL A 629 7.42 -6.75 17.49
CA VAL A 629 7.13 -5.62 18.39
C VAL A 629 7.17 -4.34 17.58
N VAL A 630 6.00 -3.80 17.27
CA VAL A 630 5.86 -2.54 16.53
C VAL A 630 5.95 -1.39 17.53
N LYS A 631 6.72 -0.35 17.20
CA LYS A 631 6.85 0.88 18.00
C LYS A 631 6.48 2.07 17.13
N GLN A 632 5.43 2.78 17.50
CA GLN A 632 5.00 3.96 16.78
C GLN A 632 5.40 5.23 17.53
N GLN A 633 6.24 6.05 16.91
CA GLN A 633 6.53 7.42 17.33
C GLN A 633 7.09 8.19 16.14
N PHE A 634 6.34 9.14 15.61
CA PHE A 634 6.73 9.88 14.41
C PHE A 634 7.52 11.14 14.74
N TYR A 635 8.62 11.39 14.04
CA TYR A 635 9.30 12.69 14.06
C TYR A 635 8.53 13.74 13.27
N ALA A 636 8.64 14.99 13.70
CA ALA A 636 8.20 16.15 12.96
C ALA A 636 9.06 16.34 11.71
N LYS A 637 8.49 16.92 10.66
CA LYS A 637 9.20 17.25 9.43
C LYS A 637 9.37 18.76 9.30
N LYS A 638 10.48 19.17 8.71
CA LYS A 638 10.74 20.53 8.25
C LYS A 638 11.09 20.50 6.77
N ASN A 639 10.57 21.45 6.02
CA ASN A 639 11.00 21.66 4.65
C ASN A 639 12.17 22.65 4.66
N LEU A 640 13.32 22.20 4.15
CA LEU A 640 14.50 23.01 3.91
C LEU A 640 14.51 23.42 2.44
N LYS A 641 14.87 24.68 2.18
CA LYS A 641 15.16 25.13 0.81
C LYS A 641 16.60 24.80 0.50
N VAL A 642 16.82 23.90 -0.47
CA VAL A 642 18.16 23.50 -0.93
C VAL A 642 18.38 24.03 -2.34
N LYS A 643 19.58 24.56 -2.59
CA LYS A 643 19.96 25.06 -3.91
C LYS A 643 20.56 23.90 -4.72
N PRO A 644 20.04 23.61 -5.93
CA PRO A 644 20.78 22.82 -6.89
C PRO A 644 22.00 23.65 -7.34
N PHE A 645 23.20 23.15 -7.13
CA PHE A 645 24.42 23.91 -7.44
C PHE A 645 24.54 24.22 -8.95
N TYR A 646 24.96 25.45 -9.27
CA TYR A 646 25.44 25.96 -10.57
C TYR A 646 24.49 26.21 -11.75
N TYR A 647 23.28 25.62 -11.86
CA TYR A 647 22.43 25.82 -13.07
C TYR A 647 21.11 26.57 -12.86
N THR A 648 20.61 26.75 -11.62
CA THR A 648 19.44 27.63 -11.37
C THR A 648 19.56 28.44 -10.08
N ASN A 649 18.87 29.58 -10.05
CA ASN A 649 18.60 30.31 -8.80
C ASN A 649 17.32 29.82 -8.08
N ASN A 650 16.62 28.84 -8.66
CA ASN A 650 15.43 28.26 -8.05
C ASN A 650 15.81 27.32 -6.92
N LEU A 651 15.11 27.44 -5.79
CA LEU A 651 15.31 26.59 -4.62
C LEU A 651 14.36 25.40 -4.67
N LEU A 652 14.88 24.22 -4.30
CA LEU A 652 14.10 23.00 -4.16
C LEU A 652 13.68 22.81 -2.70
N ASN A 653 12.50 22.22 -2.49
CA ASN A 653 12.04 21.87 -1.15
C ASN A 653 12.49 20.44 -0.81
N LEU A 654 13.36 20.32 0.19
CA LEU A 654 13.79 19.04 0.76
C LEU A 654 13.09 18.83 2.11
N SER A 655 12.36 17.72 2.26
CA SER A 655 11.73 17.37 3.54
C SER A 655 12.69 16.58 4.42
N VAL A 656 12.96 17.08 5.63
CA VAL A 656 13.90 16.50 6.61
C VAL A 656 13.19 16.27 7.94
N THR A 657 13.52 15.18 8.64
CA THR A 657 13.02 14.89 9.98
C THR A 657 13.76 15.69 11.05
N ILE A 658 13.02 16.19 12.03
CA ILE A 658 13.56 16.84 13.23
C ILE A 658 13.60 15.78 14.33
N LYS A 659 14.79 15.24 14.63
CA LYS A 659 14.96 14.15 15.61
C LYS A 659 14.54 14.51 17.04
N ASN A 660 14.47 15.80 17.39
CA ASN A 660 14.12 16.24 18.75
C ASN A 660 12.65 16.69 18.89
N LYS A 661 11.84 16.54 17.84
CA LYS A 661 10.43 16.97 17.87
C LYS A 661 9.55 15.89 17.26
N PHE A 662 8.46 15.54 17.95
CA PHE A 662 7.51 14.54 17.48
C PHE A 662 6.33 15.15 16.71
N ASN A 663 5.76 14.38 15.79
CA ASN A 663 4.58 14.73 15.03
C ASN A 663 3.32 14.20 15.71
N GLU A 664 2.78 15.00 16.63
CA GLU A 664 1.63 14.64 17.44
C GLU A 664 0.38 14.29 16.61
N GLN A 665 0.13 15.05 15.54
CA GLN A 665 -1.04 14.83 14.68
C GLN A 665 -0.89 13.51 13.90
N LYS A 666 0.28 13.24 13.33
CA LYS A 666 0.53 11.99 12.62
C LYS A 666 0.48 10.79 13.57
N GLN A 667 0.99 10.92 14.79
CA GLN A 667 0.90 9.89 15.83
C GLN A 667 -0.56 9.49 16.09
N LYS A 668 -1.45 10.48 16.23
CA LYS A 668 -2.89 10.24 16.44
C LYS A 668 -3.58 9.62 15.23
N ILE A 669 -3.32 10.14 14.03
CA ILE A 669 -4.02 9.71 12.81
C ILE A 669 -3.55 8.32 12.35
N ALA A 670 -2.28 7.99 12.52
CA ALA A 670 -1.70 6.74 12.01
C ALA A 670 -1.89 5.54 12.94
N LEU A 671 -2.31 5.73 14.20
CA LEU A 671 -2.39 4.65 15.18
C LEU A 671 -3.36 3.52 14.79
N MET A 672 -4.63 3.84 14.50
CA MET A 672 -5.60 2.82 14.07
C MET A 672 -5.17 2.12 12.77
N PRO A 673 -4.78 2.82 11.69
CA PRO A 673 -4.32 2.18 10.45
C PRO A 673 -3.14 1.25 10.67
N ASN A 674 -2.13 1.69 11.45
CA ASN A 674 -0.94 0.89 11.70
C ASN A 674 -1.24 -0.33 12.58
N LEU A 675 -2.16 -0.20 13.54
CA LEU A 675 -2.62 -1.32 14.35
C LEU A 675 -3.33 -2.37 13.48
N VAL A 676 -4.31 -1.96 12.65
CA VAL A 676 -5.01 -2.87 11.73
C VAL A 676 -4.03 -3.53 10.76
N HIS A 677 -3.12 -2.75 10.15
CA HIS A 677 -2.08 -3.27 9.27
C HIS A 677 -1.11 -4.24 9.94
N SER A 678 -0.85 -4.06 11.23
CA SER A 678 -0.01 -5.00 11.96
C SER A 678 -0.76 -6.29 12.32
N LEU A 679 -2.06 -6.20 12.60
CA LEU A 679 -2.90 -7.37 12.89
C LEU A 679 -3.13 -8.23 11.64
N ASP A 680 -3.29 -7.63 10.46
CA ASP A 680 -3.36 -8.35 9.19
C ASP A 680 -2.03 -9.06 8.85
N ALA A 681 -0.91 -8.40 9.09
CA ALA A 681 0.41 -9.00 8.95
C ALA A 681 0.64 -10.16 9.93
N ALA A 682 0.13 -10.04 11.16
CA ALA A 682 0.23 -11.08 12.17
C ALA A 682 -0.57 -12.33 11.80
N SER A 683 -1.80 -12.17 11.31
CA SER A 683 -2.61 -13.32 10.85
C SER A 683 -1.94 -14.03 9.68
N LEU A 684 -1.45 -13.26 8.71
CA LEU A 684 -0.67 -13.76 7.57
C LEU A 684 0.54 -14.59 8.02
N CYS A 685 1.34 -14.05 8.95
CA CYS A 685 2.52 -14.73 9.47
C CYS A 685 2.18 -16.05 10.15
N VAL A 686 1.10 -16.10 10.94
CA VAL A 686 0.65 -17.32 11.63
C VAL A 686 0.20 -18.38 10.61
N VAL A 687 -0.58 -17.99 9.60
CA VAL A 687 -1.02 -18.89 8.52
C VAL A 687 0.16 -19.48 7.77
N MET A 688 1.05 -18.62 7.28
CA MET A 688 2.22 -19.04 6.48
C MET A 688 3.16 -19.95 7.27
N THR A 689 3.44 -19.60 8.52
CA THR A 689 4.29 -20.41 9.40
C THR A 689 3.73 -21.82 9.57
N LYS A 690 2.42 -21.93 9.82
CA LYS A 690 1.76 -23.25 9.97
C LYS A 690 1.77 -24.02 8.67
N TYR A 691 1.42 -23.37 7.56
CA TYR A 691 1.42 -23.98 6.23
C TYR A 691 2.79 -24.58 5.87
N PHE A 692 3.87 -23.81 6.05
CA PHE A 692 5.22 -24.27 5.70
C PHE A 692 5.78 -25.32 6.66
N LYS A 693 5.20 -25.50 7.84
CA LYS A 693 5.55 -26.60 8.77
C LYS A 693 4.83 -27.91 8.39
N GLU A 694 3.68 -27.82 7.71
CA GLU A 694 2.84 -28.97 7.36
C GLU A 694 3.04 -29.47 5.92
N ILE A 695 3.55 -28.62 5.02
CA ILE A 695 3.60 -28.90 3.58
C ILE A 695 5.02 -28.84 3.03
N ASP A 696 5.43 -29.91 2.34
CA ASP A 696 6.74 -30.01 1.67
C ASP A 696 6.85 -29.07 0.46
N ASN A 697 5.82 -29.07 -0.40
CA ASN A 697 5.76 -28.14 -1.53
C ASN A 697 5.28 -26.77 -1.07
N LYS A 698 6.23 -25.85 -0.92
CA LYS A 698 6.03 -24.50 -0.37
C LYS A 698 5.28 -23.54 -1.29
N ASN A 699 4.52 -24.03 -2.28
CA ASN A 699 3.70 -23.21 -3.17
C ASN A 699 2.64 -22.42 -2.38
N LEU A 700 3.01 -21.23 -1.94
CA LEU A 700 2.17 -20.27 -1.25
C LEU A 700 2.81 -18.89 -1.42
N TYR A 701 2.03 -17.90 -1.83
CA TYR A 701 2.39 -16.50 -1.66
C TYR A 701 1.22 -15.69 -1.14
N SER A 702 1.46 -14.44 -0.73
CA SER A 702 0.40 -13.52 -0.35
C SER A 702 0.61 -12.10 -0.85
N ILE A 703 -0.53 -11.43 -1.07
CA ILE A 703 -0.60 -10.01 -1.35
C ILE A 703 -1.38 -9.39 -0.20
N HIS A 704 -0.69 -9.17 0.92
CA HIS A 704 -1.28 -8.70 2.17
C HIS A 704 -2.40 -9.64 2.66
N ASP A 705 -3.66 -9.27 2.47
CA ASP A 705 -4.87 -9.99 2.89
C ASP A 705 -5.37 -11.01 1.85
N CYS A 706 -4.67 -11.16 0.73
CA CYS A 706 -4.90 -12.19 -0.29
C CYS A 706 -3.88 -13.32 -0.18
N PHE A 707 -4.34 -14.57 -0.20
CA PHE A 707 -3.48 -15.76 -0.27
C PHE A 707 -3.55 -16.40 -1.64
N ALA A 708 -2.44 -16.97 -2.12
CA ALA A 708 -2.41 -17.69 -3.37
C ALA A 708 -1.75 -19.06 -3.21
N VAL A 709 -2.49 -20.12 -3.53
CA VAL A 709 -2.05 -21.51 -3.37
C VAL A 709 -2.56 -22.40 -4.51
N PRO A 710 -1.99 -23.60 -4.69
CA PRO A 710 -2.58 -24.62 -5.54
C PRO A 710 -4.01 -24.98 -5.11
N CYS A 711 -4.88 -25.35 -6.06
CA CYS A 711 -6.31 -25.53 -5.80
C CYS A 711 -6.63 -26.61 -4.73
N ASN A 712 -5.80 -27.64 -4.59
CA ASN A 712 -5.91 -28.69 -3.57
C ASN A 712 -5.54 -28.21 -2.15
N LYS A 713 -4.95 -27.01 -2.00
CA LYS A 713 -4.53 -26.44 -0.71
C LYS A 713 -5.44 -25.32 -0.20
N VAL A 714 -6.44 -24.91 -0.99
CA VAL A 714 -7.36 -23.82 -0.62
C VAL A 714 -8.10 -24.11 0.69
N ASN A 715 -8.63 -25.32 0.89
CA ASN A 715 -9.27 -25.72 2.15
C ASN A 715 -8.33 -25.56 3.35
N LEU A 716 -7.08 -26.00 3.21
CA LEU A 716 -6.09 -25.92 4.27
C LEU A 716 -5.80 -24.47 4.67
N ILE A 717 -5.58 -23.58 3.70
CA ILE A 717 -5.35 -22.16 3.99
C ILE A 717 -6.55 -21.50 4.67
N THR A 718 -7.77 -21.82 4.24
CA THR A 718 -8.99 -21.30 4.87
C THR A 718 -9.11 -21.76 6.33
N GLU A 719 -8.80 -23.02 6.63
CA GLU A 719 -8.77 -23.54 8.01
C GLU A 719 -7.64 -22.91 8.84
N LEU A 720 -6.45 -22.75 8.27
CA LEU A 720 -5.33 -22.08 8.94
C LEU A 720 -5.64 -20.60 9.23
N LEU A 721 -6.37 -19.91 8.34
CA LEU A 721 -6.81 -18.53 8.55
C LEU A 721 -7.78 -18.42 9.73
N LYS A 722 -8.75 -19.34 9.83
CA LYS A 722 -9.65 -19.45 11.01
C LYS A 722 -8.84 -19.63 12.29
N VAL A 723 -7.90 -20.58 12.27
CA VAL A 723 -7.00 -20.83 13.42
C VAL A 723 -6.20 -19.58 13.77
N ALA A 724 -5.67 -18.85 12.80
CA ALA A 724 -4.93 -17.61 13.03
C ALA A 724 -5.79 -16.55 13.71
N TYR A 725 -7.03 -16.34 13.26
CA TYR A 725 -7.98 -15.42 13.90
C TYR A 725 -8.29 -15.88 15.34
N CYS A 726 -8.49 -17.18 15.56
CA CYS A 726 -8.70 -17.71 16.91
C CYS A 726 -7.50 -17.49 17.84
N ILE A 727 -6.28 -17.67 17.34
CA ILE A 727 -5.04 -17.43 18.10
C ILE A 727 -4.93 -15.96 18.52
N ILE A 728 -5.25 -15.04 17.61
CA ILE A 728 -5.10 -13.60 17.84
C ILE A 728 -6.21 -13.05 18.76
N TYR A 729 -7.45 -13.53 18.61
CA TYR A 729 -8.62 -12.87 19.21
C TYR A 729 -9.36 -13.64 20.32
N THR A 730 -9.23 -14.97 20.42
CA THR A 730 -10.16 -15.78 21.25
C THR A 730 -9.73 -16.00 22.70
N LYS A 731 -8.46 -16.37 22.98
CA LYS A 731 -8.03 -16.79 24.34
C LYS A 731 -7.87 -15.62 25.33
N LYS A 732 -7.37 -14.49 24.85
CA LYS A 732 -7.29 -13.20 25.57
C LYS A 732 -7.56 -12.13 24.54
N LYS A 733 -8.46 -11.19 24.84
CA LYS A 733 -8.73 -10.12 23.89
C LYS A 733 -7.50 -9.25 23.70
N TYR A 734 -7.02 -9.19 22.46
CA TYR A 734 -5.78 -8.51 22.08
C TYR A 734 -5.70 -7.05 22.56
N LEU A 735 -6.84 -6.34 22.62
CA LEU A 735 -6.88 -4.95 23.09
C LEU A 735 -6.40 -4.81 24.56
N ILE A 736 -6.62 -5.83 25.40
CA ILE A 736 -6.13 -5.85 26.78
C ILE A 736 -4.59 -5.91 26.79
N GLU A 737 -4.01 -6.76 25.94
CA GLU A 737 -2.55 -6.88 25.80
C GLU A 737 -1.94 -5.61 25.21
N PHE A 738 -2.57 -5.03 24.18
CA PHE A 738 -2.20 -3.72 23.63
C PHE A 738 -2.13 -2.64 24.73
N ASN A 739 -3.14 -2.58 25.59
CA ASN A 739 -3.17 -1.62 26.69
C ASN A 739 -2.07 -1.86 27.73
N ASN A 740 -1.82 -3.12 28.07
CA ASN A 740 -0.76 -3.47 29.01
C ASN A 740 0.62 -3.13 28.44
N ASN A 741 0.87 -3.43 27.16
CA ASN A 741 2.11 -3.06 26.47
C ASN A 741 2.36 -1.54 26.51
N PHE A 742 1.31 -0.74 26.33
CA PHE A 742 1.41 0.72 26.45
C PHE A 742 1.72 1.18 27.88
N ILE A 743 1.04 0.61 28.89
CA ILE A 743 1.30 0.90 30.30
C ILE A 743 2.73 0.54 30.68
N ASP A 744 3.20 -0.63 30.25
CA ASP A 744 4.55 -1.10 30.55
C ASP A 744 5.60 -0.23 29.86
N SER A 745 5.31 0.32 28.67
CA SER A 745 6.15 1.34 28.04
C SER A 745 6.31 2.59 28.90
N ILE A 746 5.25 3.05 29.58
CA ILE A 746 5.30 4.20 30.49
C ILE A 746 6.16 3.86 31.71
N LYS A 747 5.93 2.68 32.31
CA LYS A 747 6.71 2.21 33.47
C LYS A 747 8.19 2.03 33.17
N ILE A 748 8.53 1.47 32.00
CA ILE A 748 9.93 1.31 31.58
C ILE A 748 10.61 2.67 31.44
N HIS A 749 9.89 3.69 30.94
CA HIS A 749 10.48 5.01 30.72
C HIS A 749 10.61 5.85 32.00
N TYR A 750 9.62 5.81 32.89
CA TYR A 750 9.57 6.66 34.10
C TYR A 750 9.91 5.94 35.41
N GLY A 751 10.05 4.61 35.39
CA GLY A 751 10.20 3.76 36.57
C GLY A 751 8.85 3.32 37.16
N GLU A 752 8.76 2.05 37.56
CA GLU A 752 7.50 1.46 38.03
C GLU A 752 6.89 2.20 39.23
N ASN A 753 7.73 2.66 40.17
CA ASN A 753 7.32 3.37 41.38
C ASN A 753 6.77 4.78 41.13
N ASN A 754 6.92 5.30 39.90
CA ASN A 754 6.50 6.63 39.50
C ASN A 754 5.20 6.63 38.69
N VAL A 755 4.60 5.46 38.44
CA VAL A 755 3.41 5.31 37.60
C VAL A 755 2.27 4.70 38.41
N TYR A 756 1.20 5.47 38.59
CA TYR A 756 0.01 5.06 39.36
C TYR A 756 -1.21 5.04 38.46
N ILE A 757 -1.92 3.90 38.42
CA ILE A 757 -3.14 3.74 37.63
C ILE A 757 -4.30 3.42 38.56
N ASN A 758 -5.27 4.32 38.62
CA ASN A 758 -6.55 4.08 39.25
C ASN A 758 -7.58 3.72 38.17
N LYS A 759 -7.94 2.43 38.08
CA LYS A 759 -8.87 1.92 37.08
C LYS A 759 -10.30 2.43 37.29
N GLU A 760 -10.77 2.49 38.53
CA GLU A 760 -12.13 2.95 38.88
C GLU A 760 -12.36 4.41 38.52
N LYS A 761 -11.33 5.25 38.73
CA LYS A 761 -11.38 6.69 38.43
C LYS A 761 -10.86 7.03 37.03
N GLU A 762 -10.53 6.01 36.20
CA GLU A 762 -9.96 6.20 34.86
C GLU A 762 -8.78 7.17 34.88
N LYS A 763 -7.85 7.02 35.83
CA LYS A 763 -6.79 8.01 36.07
C LYS A 763 -5.41 7.38 36.04
N LEU A 764 -4.54 7.95 35.20
CA LEU A 764 -3.11 7.66 35.17
C LEU A 764 -2.36 8.85 35.75
N ILE A 765 -1.48 8.61 36.72
CA ILE A 765 -0.61 9.61 37.32
C ILE A 765 0.83 9.17 37.08
N VAL A 766 1.63 10.05 36.48
CA VAL A 766 3.07 9.87 36.27
C VAL A 766 3.81 10.93 37.07
N ILE A 767 4.78 10.50 37.87
CA ILE A 767 5.66 11.38 38.64
C ILE A 767 6.96 11.56 37.87
N THR A 768 7.31 12.79 37.52
CA THR A 768 8.56 13.11 36.81
C THR A 768 9.49 13.91 37.71
N GLU A 769 10.80 13.71 37.57
CA GLU A 769 11.82 14.59 38.15
C GLU A 769 11.82 15.94 37.41
N SER A 770 12.18 17.03 38.09
CA SER A 770 12.23 18.35 37.47
C SER A 770 13.34 18.41 36.41
N PRO A 771 13.21 19.26 35.37
CA PRO A 771 14.31 19.48 34.42
C PRO A 771 15.55 20.02 35.17
N GLN A 772 16.74 19.49 34.88
CA GLN A 772 18.00 19.92 35.49
C GLN A 772 18.16 21.44 35.47
N GLY A 773 18.13 22.08 36.65
CA GLY A 773 18.33 23.53 36.83
C GLY A 773 17.55 24.20 37.97
N SER A 774 16.60 23.53 38.64
CA SER A 774 15.92 24.09 39.82
C SER A 774 16.62 23.67 41.12
N LEU A 775 16.91 24.62 42.00
CA LEU A 775 17.47 24.40 43.36
C LEU A 775 16.54 23.62 44.32
N TYR A 776 15.38 23.16 43.82
CA TYR A 776 14.42 22.32 44.52
C TYR A 776 14.05 21.11 43.65
N GLU A 777 14.19 19.90 44.20
CA GLU A 777 13.69 18.64 43.64
C GLU A 777 12.15 18.59 43.74
N GLU A 778 11.45 19.43 42.98
CA GLU A 778 9.99 19.36 42.91
C GLU A 778 9.56 18.23 41.95
N ARG A 779 9.05 17.13 42.52
CA ARG A 779 8.41 16.05 41.76
C ARG A 779 7.13 16.55 41.10
N VAL A 780 7.11 16.64 39.77
CA VAL A 780 5.92 17.07 39.01
C VAL A 780 4.99 15.88 38.82
N LYS A 781 3.73 16.01 39.27
CA LYS A 781 2.68 15.01 39.06
C LYS A 781 1.88 15.36 37.81
N ILE A 782 2.02 14.56 36.76
CA ILE A 782 1.23 14.68 35.54
C ILE A 782 0.07 13.69 35.62
N SER A 783 -1.16 14.18 35.45
CA SER A 783 -2.38 13.36 35.56
C SER A 783 -3.13 13.33 34.24
N PHE A 784 -3.49 12.14 33.78
CA PHE A 784 -4.28 11.91 32.57
C PHE A 784 -5.57 11.15 32.89
N LYS A 785 -6.61 11.39 32.08
CA LYS A 785 -7.76 10.50 32.02
C LYS A 785 -7.40 9.28 31.17
N PHE A 786 -7.20 8.13 31.80
CA PHE A 786 -6.82 6.88 31.15
C PHE A 786 -8.08 6.12 30.69
N PRO A 787 -8.21 5.78 29.41
CA PRO A 787 -9.45 5.20 28.92
C PRO A 787 -9.66 3.77 29.42
N SER A 788 -10.86 3.46 29.95
CA SER A 788 -11.22 2.08 30.28
C SER A 788 -11.54 1.26 29.03
N ILE A 789 -11.05 0.02 29.00
CA ILE A 789 -11.35 -0.97 27.96
C ILE A 789 -12.67 -1.69 28.25
N ASP A 790 -13.14 -1.69 29.50
CA ASP A 790 -14.34 -2.43 29.94
C ASP A 790 -15.61 -1.92 29.23
N SER A 791 -15.59 -0.68 28.73
CA SER A 791 -16.68 -0.12 27.92
C SER A 791 -16.70 -0.61 26.46
N ILE A 792 -15.58 -1.17 25.97
CA ILE A 792 -15.43 -1.68 24.59
C ILE A 792 -15.67 -3.19 24.57
N ILE A 793 -15.27 -3.88 25.64
CA ILE A 793 -15.17 -5.34 25.71
C ILE A 793 -15.93 -5.85 26.94
N ASP A 794 -16.97 -6.67 26.70
CA ASP A 794 -17.89 -7.13 27.76
C ASP A 794 -17.43 -8.41 28.50
N SER A 795 -16.45 -9.15 27.94
CA SER A 795 -16.07 -10.50 28.38
C SER A 795 -14.61 -10.80 28.08
N LYS A 796 -13.98 -11.73 28.82
CA LYS A 796 -12.60 -12.19 28.55
C LYS A 796 -12.50 -13.18 27.37
N ILE A 797 -13.60 -13.84 27.01
CA ILE A 797 -13.71 -14.82 25.92
C ILE A 797 -14.49 -14.16 24.77
N SER A 798 -14.04 -14.33 23.52
CA SER A 798 -14.75 -13.78 22.35
C SER A 798 -16.10 -14.46 22.13
N ASN A 799 -17.09 -13.67 21.75
CA ASN A 799 -18.44 -14.12 21.38
C ASN A 799 -18.57 -14.46 19.89
N ILE A 800 -17.51 -14.24 19.09
CA ILE A 800 -17.50 -14.48 17.65
C ILE A 800 -16.76 -15.81 17.38
N ASP A 801 -17.48 -16.77 16.81
CA ASP A 801 -16.91 -18.03 16.35
C ASP A 801 -16.68 -18.01 14.83
N VAL A 802 -15.45 -17.74 14.43
CA VAL A 802 -15.02 -17.70 13.02
C VAL A 802 -14.82 -19.09 12.42
N SER A 803 -14.74 -20.16 13.23
CA SER A 803 -14.41 -21.50 12.74
C SER A 803 -15.44 -22.04 11.75
N LYS A 804 -16.68 -21.57 11.85
CA LYS A 804 -17.81 -21.99 11.03
C LYS A 804 -18.11 -21.11 9.82
N SER A 805 -17.29 -20.08 9.56
CA SER A 805 -17.49 -19.24 8.38
C SER A 805 -16.94 -19.92 7.12
N CYS A 806 -17.73 -19.90 6.04
CA CYS A 806 -17.28 -20.33 4.70
C CYS A 806 -16.69 -19.20 3.86
N TYR A 807 -16.93 -17.93 4.21
CA TYR A 807 -16.67 -16.78 3.34
C TYR A 807 -15.64 -15.78 3.91
N LEU A 808 -14.83 -16.20 4.89
CA LEU A 808 -13.74 -15.38 5.45
C LEU A 808 -12.81 -14.83 4.36
N ALA A 809 -12.44 -15.69 3.41
CA ALA A 809 -11.74 -15.37 2.18
C ALA A 809 -12.38 -16.18 1.04
N HIS A 810 -12.57 -15.60 -0.15
CA HIS A 810 -13.33 -16.24 -1.22
C HIS A 810 -13.08 -15.70 -2.63
#